data_AF-A0A521ZPT2-F1
#
_entry.id   AF-A0A521ZPT2-F1
#
_cell.length_a   1.000
_cell.length_b   1.000
_cell.length_c   1.000
_cell.angle_alpha   90.00
_cell.angle_beta   90.00
_cell.angle_gamma   90.00
#
_symmetry.space_group_name_H-M   'P 1'
#
loop_
_entity.id
_entity.type
_entity.pdbx_description
1 polymer ?
#
loop_
_entity_poly.entity_id
_entity_poly.type
_entity_poly.pdbx_seq_one_letter_code
_entity_poly.pdbx_strand_id
1 'polypeptide(L)'
;MESADGEIHFHNYGAAIETHGSFRFWRGYERGAGGNGRALCRASLAGEFWSGSRIQTRAQHIERRGRRRGDCAHAKTRAMNRILRLSLLRGFALMGVLSFPPFLMASIEPVDLRCEWTRDPLGVDVAQPRLFWKLTSDVRGDKQSAYEILAASSAELLGKGKGDLWMSGKVKSDETIHIRYEGKPLASSQQVFWKVRAWDEQERASSWSQPAKWTMGILSETDWRAKWIRSADTNAQSLLLRREFEVKLGLKRALVHVCGLGQYELSVNGRKSGDDLMTPGWTQYDKTCLYDTYDVTAQLKRGMNAVGLILGNGMYNVPGGRYKKFKGSFGSQKAIAQLRLEYADDSVEIIGTDAQWRVGKSPITFSCVYGGEDYDARLEQHGWDSAGFDASGWRPATETSGPGGTLKGLSAAAPVFRAFEVFKPVKTTAITNGVTVYDLGQNASMMARLRVKGPAGSVVRIIPAELVKTNGTVERGSAGGGNAWWQFTLAGRGNENYFPKFFYHGSRYFQVECRAATNGGELPVVESIEGVVVHSDAEPVGEFECSNELFNRIHELIRWAQRSNLASVLTDCPHRERLGWLEQYHLNGPSLRYEFDLSRMFQKGMNDMADAQLADGFVPNIAPEYVVFGKSKDDHSNAFRDSPEWGSAFILVPWQQYQFTGDVELLRAHYEQMKRYVAYLGTRASNNIVSHGLGDWYDVGPKPPGFAQLTPKALTATAFYQHDTWILAQAAGLLGKTDEQKIFSEKAEEIRVAFNAEFFNATNGTYATGSQCANAIPLVMNLCEPANRAAVLDAIVRDVRERGNAVTAGDVGYRYLLRALAEGGRSDVIFEMNNQSDKPGYGYQLKQGATSLTEAWSARRANSQNHFMLGQIMEWFYGDLAGIAPDPDAPGFKNILIKPQPVGDVTWARASFNSVRGKIVSDWKRGQGKFNLKVTVPANTTATIWLPAKSLDTIRESGVAAQRVRGVKFLRQEGDRAVFEVASGQYEFESQW
;
A
#
# COMPACT_ATOMS: atom_id res chain seq x y z
N MET A 1 16.85 57.14 35.32
CA MET A 1 18.07 56.48 34.86
C MET A 1 17.59 55.21 34.15
N GLU A 2 17.10 55.37 32.92
CA GLU A 2 17.93 55.39 31.69
C GLU A 2 18.35 53.96 31.33
N SER A 3 17.65 53.27 30.43
CA SER A 3 17.57 53.46 28.95
C SER A 3 18.80 52.93 28.22
N ALA A 4 18.62 51.82 27.50
CA ALA A 4 19.39 51.47 26.31
C ALA A 4 18.59 50.44 25.49
N ASP A 5 18.35 50.74 24.22
CA ASP A 5 17.58 49.90 23.30
C ASP A 5 18.37 48.70 22.75
N GLY A 6 17.65 47.72 22.21
CA GLY A 6 18.20 46.55 21.55
C GLY A 6 17.15 45.82 20.72
N GLU A 7 16.79 46.38 19.57
CA GLU A 7 15.92 45.69 18.61
C GLU A 7 16.54 44.38 18.12
N ILE A 8 15.75 43.30 18.11
CA ILE A 8 16.08 42.05 17.43
C ILE A 8 14.97 41.74 16.43
N HIS A 9 15.31 41.72 15.14
CA HIS A 9 14.37 41.43 14.07
C HIS A 9 13.81 40.00 14.15
N PHE A 10 12.49 39.86 14.22
CA PHE A 10 11.79 38.60 14.04
C PHE A 10 11.30 38.44 12.59
N HIS A 11 11.76 37.41 11.90
CA HIS A 11 11.17 37.00 10.61
C HIS A 11 9.84 36.25 10.84
N ASN A 12 8.72 36.97 10.73
CA ASN A 12 7.39 36.37 10.73
C ASN A 12 7.07 35.72 9.37
N TYR A 13 6.78 34.42 9.37
CA TYR A 13 6.02 33.79 8.29
C TYR A 13 4.53 34.05 8.50
N GLY A 14 4.09 35.26 8.16
CA GLY A 14 2.68 35.65 8.11
C GLY A 14 2.27 35.96 6.68
N ALA A 15 1.28 35.25 6.15
CA ALA A 15 0.65 35.63 4.89
C ALA A 15 -0.25 36.84 5.13
N ALA A 16 0.09 37.99 4.53
CA ALA A 16 -0.76 39.17 4.50
C ALA A 16 -0.90 39.65 3.06
N ILE A 17 -2.15 39.67 2.59
CA ILE A 17 -2.58 40.42 1.41
C ILE A 17 -2.97 41.80 1.92
N GLU A 18 -2.44 42.86 1.33
CA GLU A 18 -3.11 44.16 1.37
C GLU A 18 -3.66 44.52 -0.01
N THR A 19 -4.88 45.04 0.03
CA THR A 19 -5.68 45.47 -1.12
C THR A 19 -5.59 46.99 -1.28
N HIS A 20 -5.77 47.51 -2.49
CA HIS A 20 -6.79 48.52 -2.87
C HIS A 20 -6.48 49.08 -4.28
N GLY A 21 -7.53 49.33 -5.06
CA GLY A 21 -7.44 49.90 -6.41
C GLY A 21 -8.65 49.48 -7.27
N SER A 22 -9.57 50.41 -7.53
CA SER A 22 -10.94 50.12 -8.00
C SER A 22 -11.29 50.79 -9.34
N PHE A 23 -12.37 50.32 -9.98
CA PHE A 23 -13.00 50.83 -11.21
C PHE A 23 -12.18 50.62 -12.53
N ARG A 24 -12.76 50.51 -13.74
CA ARG A 24 -14.14 50.75 -14.23
C ARG A 24 -14.47 49.89 -15.50
N PHE A 25 -15.76 49.63 -15.70
CA PHE A 25 -16.49 49.19 -16.92
C PHE A 25 -15.78 49.07 -18.29
N TRP A 26 -16.20 48.05 -19.08
CA TRP A 26 -16.88 48.25 -20.39
C TRP A 26 -17.81 47.07 -20.77
N ARG A 27 -18.84 47.32 -21.58
CA ARG A 27 -19.81 46.33 -22.15
C ARG A 27 -19.73 46.38 -23.69
N GLY A 28 -20.00 45.27 -24.37
CA GLY A 28 -20.25 45.19 -25.83
C GLY A 28 -19.79 43.84 -26.39
N TYR A 29 -20.68 42.93 -26.82
CA TYR A 29 -21.16 42.75 -28.22
C TYR A 29 -20.04 42.22 -29.16
N GLU A 30 -20.22 41.22 -30.05
CA GLU A 30 -21.45 40.62 -30.62
C GLU A 30 -21.24 39.14 -31.08
N ARG A 31 -22.18 38.60 -31.88
CA ARG A 31 -22.43 37.19 -32.24
C ARG A 31 -21.75 36.74 -33.55
N GLY A 32 -21.65 35.41 -33.74
CA GLY A 32 -21.48 34.72 -35.03
C GLY A 32 -21.00 33.27 -34.80
N ALA A 33 -21.79 32.19 -34.86
CA ALA A 33 -22.78 31.68 -35.83
C ALA A 33 -22.15 30.83 -36.98
N GLY A 34 -22.59 29.57 -37.08
CA GLY A 34 -22.20 28.59 -38.12
C GLY A 34 -21.16 27.56 -37.63
N GLY A 35 -21.28 26.25 -37.91
CA GLY A 35 -22.37 25.50 -38.55
C GLY A 35 -21.89 24.13 -39.05
N ASN A 36 -22.75 23.10 -38.93
CA ASN A 36 -22.54 21.71 -39.39
C ASN A 36 -21.40 20.92 -38.70
N GLY A 37 -21.51 19.62 -38.39
CA GLY A 37 -22.60 18.67 -38.61
C GLY A 37 -22.19 17.51 -39.52
N ARG A 38 -21.76 16.39 -38.92
CA ARG A 38 -21.93 15.02 -39.45
C ARG A 38 -21.54 13.97 -38.39
N ALA A 39 -22.39 12.97 -38.22
CA ALA A 39 -22.11 11.78 -37.42
C ALA A 39 -21.38 10.72 -38.26
N LEU A 40 -20.68 9.80 -37.60
CA LEU A 40 -20.53 8.42 -38.09
C LEU A 40 -20.15 7.45 -36.95
N CYS A 41 -20.61 6.21 -37.13
CA CYS A 41 -20.81 5.12 -36.17
C CYS A 41 -19.61 4.64 -35.33
N ARG A 42 -19.98 4.21 -34.11
CA ARG A 42 -19.62 2.95 -33.42
C ARG A 42 -18.47 2.11 -34.01
N ALA A 43 -17.52 1.76 -33.15
CA ALA A 43 -17.00 0.39 -33.05
C ALA A 43 -16.66 0.06 -31.58
N SER A 44 -17.31 -0.95 -31.02
CA SER A 44 -16.93 -1.56 -29.75
C SER A 44 -16.05 -2.77 -30.01
N LEU A 45 -14.90 -2.90 -29.35
CA LEU A 45 -14.18 -4.16 -29.25
C LEU A 45 -13.59 -4.31 -27.85
N ALA A 46 -14.14 -5.23 -27.07
CA ALA A 46 -13.43 -5.88 -25.99
C ALA A 46 -12.49 -6.95 -26.59
N GLY A 47 -11.33 -7.18 -25.98
CA GLY A 47 -10.35 -8.12 -26.50
C GLY A 47 -9.12 -8.24 -25.60
N GLU A 48 -9.16 -9.26 -24.76
CA GLU A 48 -8.09 -9.77 -23.89
C GLU A 48 -6.69 -9.74 -24.52
N PHE A 49 -5.67 -9.40 -23.73
CA PHE A 49 -4.30 -9.86 -24.01
C PHE A 49 -3.56 -10.24 -22.71
N TRP A 50 -3.38 -11.55 -22.52
CA TRP A 50 -2.47 -12.10 -21.53
C TRP A 50 -1.03 -12.16 -22.07
N SER A 51 -0.09 -11.97 -21.15
CA SER A 51 1.36 -12.19 -21.21
C SER A 51 2.02 -12.73 -22.50
N GLY A 52 3.03 -11.99 -22.97
CA GLY A 52 4.43 -12.45 -22.93
C GLY A 52 4.88 -13.56 -23.90
N SER A 53 5.83 -13.22 -24.77
CA SER A 53 6.85 -14.18 -25.21
C SER A 53 8.21 -13.52 -25.39
N ARG A 54 9.27 -14.26 -25.04
CA ARG A 54 10.66 -13.82 -25.14
C ARG A 54 11.13 -13.92 -26.59
N ILE A 55 11.79 -12.88 -27.09
CA ILE A 55 12.56 -12.95 -28.34
C ILE A 55 13.93 -13.55 -28.00
N GLN A 56 14.26 -14.71 -28.58
CA GLN A 56 15.65 -15.06 -28.84
C GLN A 56 15.83 -15.61 -30.26
N THR A 57 16.86 -15.10 -30.90
CA THR A 57 17.27 -15.28 -32.28
C THR A 57 17.85 -16.66 -32.56
N ARG A 58 17.53 -17.22 -33.74
CA ARG A 58 18.53 -17.66 -34.73
C ARG A 58 17.88 -18.07 -36.06
N ALA A 59 18.58 -17.81 -37.16
CA ALA A 59 18.17 -18.16 -38.52
C ALA A 59 19.28 -18.98 -39.22
N GLN A 60 18.85 -19.91 -40.09
CA GLN A 60 19.58 -20.50 -41.23
C GLN A 60 20.86 -21.33 -40.88
N HIS A 61 21.29 -22.37 -41.60
CA HIS A 61 21.06 -22.86 -42.98
C HIS A 61 21.27 -24.42 -43.04
N ILE A 62 20.62 -25.21 -43.92
CA ILE A 62 21.16 -25.89 -45.15
C ILE A 62 22.38 -26.83 -44.88
N GLU A 63 22.52 -28.10 -45.35
CA GLU A 63 21.81 -28.96 -46.33
C GLU A 63 22.16 -30.50 -46.22
N ARG A 64 21.40 -31.34 -46.95
CA ARG A 64 21.76 -32.62 -47.66
C ARG A 64 22.20 -33.96 -46.98
N ARG A 65 21.32 -34.97 -47.18
CA ARG A 65 21.51 -36.30 -47.87
C ARG A 65 22.64 -37.29 -47.46
N GLY A 66 22.27 -38.57 -47.25
CA GLY A 66 23.16 -39.72 -47.55
C GLY A 66 22.66 -41.13 -47.12
N ARG A 67 22.33 -42.02 -48.07
CA ARG A 67 21.91 -43.44 -47.87
C ARG A 67 23.09 -44.40 -47.58
N ARG A 68 22.84 -45.52 -46.86
CA ARG A 68 22.96 -46.97 -47.29
C ARG A 68 22.74 -47.93 -46.08
N ARG A 69 21.92 -49.00 -46.20
CA ARG A 69 22.28 -50.45 -46.34
C ARG A 69 23.40 -50.92 -45.38
N GLY A 70 23.34 -52.00 -44.59
CA GLY A 70 22.46 -53.20 -44.53
C GLY A 70 23.14 -54.28 -43.64
N ASP A 71 22.74 -55.54 -43.47
CA ASP A 71 21.51 -56.34 -43.72
C ASP A 71 21.65 -57.72 -42.98
N CYS A 72 20.56 -58.48 -42.72
CA CYS A 72 20.50 -59.93 -42.30
C CYS A 72 20.97 -60.36 -40.86
N ALA A 73 20.50 -61.46 -40.22
CA ALA A 73 19.45 -62.47 -40.53
C ALA A 73 19.03 -63.35 -39.31
N HIS A 74 18.02 -64.22 -39.51
CA HIS A 74 17.54 -65.38 -38.72
C HIS A 74 16.59 -65.15 -37.52
N ALA A 75 15.62 -66.04 -37.17
CA ALA A 75 14.82 -67.03 -37.92
C ALA A 75 13.70 -67.64 -37.01
N LYS A 76 12.68 -68.28 -37.63
CA LYS A 76 11.70 -69.29 -37.10
C LYS A 76 10.27 -68.88 -36.63
N THR A 77 9.35 -68.88 -37.61
CA THR A 77 8.20 -69.83 -37.78
C THR A 77 7.14 -70.07 -36.66
N ARG A 78 5.87 -69.69 -36.98
CA ARG A 78 4.52 -70.37 -36.85
C ARG A 78 4.22 -71.40 -35.72
N ALA A 79 2.97 -71.72 -35.32
CA ALA A 79 1.62 -71.10 -35.30
C ALA A 79 0.58 -72.09 -34.68
N MET A 80 -0.56 -71.57 -34.18
CA MET A 80 -1.91 -72.21 -34.10
C MET A 80 -2.24 -73.49 -33.24
N ASN A 81 -3.16 -73.28 -32.28
CA ASN A 81 -4.44 -73.98 -32.02
C ASN A 81 -4.57 -75.45 -31.49
N ARG A 82 -5.33 -75.57 -30.36
CA ARG A 82 -6.38 -76.61 -30.02
C ARG A 82 -5.87 -78.05 -29.66
N ILE A 83 -6.50 -78.91 -28.83
CA ILE A 83 -7.80 -78.92 -28.10
C ILE A 83 -7.85 -79.98 -26.92
N LEU A 84 -8.67 -79.73 -25.86
CA LEU A 84 -9.35 -80.58 -24.82
C LEU A 84 -8.69 -81.66 -23.87
N ARG A 85 -8.98 -81.49 -22.55
CA ARG A 85 -9.46 -82.42 -21.45
C ARG A 85 -8.59 -83.65 -21.01
N LEU A 86 -8.47 -84.08 -19.74
CA LEU A 86 -9.40 -84.24 -18.59
C LEU A 86 -8.64 -84.34 -17.22
N SER A 87 -9.26 -83.86 -16.13
CA SER A 87 -9.34 -84.45 -14.76
C SER A 87 -8.07 -84.63 -13.88
N LEU A 88 -8.08 -84.51 -12.53
CA LEU A 88 -9.14 -84.30 -11.50
C LEU A 88 -8.51 -83.82 -10.14
N LEU A 89 -9.37 -83.45 -9.17
CA LEU A 89 -9.16 -83.33 -7.69
C LEU A 89 -8.75 -81.98 -7.02
N ARG A 90 -9.80 -81.33 -6.47
CA ARG A 90 -9.95 -80.73 -5.10
C ARG A 90 -8.87 -79.77 -4.52
N GLY A 91 -9.30 -78.54 -4.25
CA GLY A 91 -8.72 -77.64 -3.24
C GLY A 91 -9.38 -76.26 -3.21
N PHE A 92 -10.13 -75.93 -2.15
CA PHE A 92 -10.74 -74.60 -1.95
C PHE A 92 -9.67 -73.58 -1.54
N ALA A 93 -9.63 -72.41 -2.20
CA ALA A 93 -9.10 -71.18 -1.61
C ALA A 93 -9.80 -69.96 -2.23
N LEU A 94 -10.67 -69.33 -1.44
CA LEU A 94 -11.33 -68.08 -1.79
C LEU A 94 -10.31 -66.93 -1.64
N MET A 95 -9.93 -66.25 -2.72
CA MET A 95 -9.23 -64.96 -2.64
C MET A 95 -10.10 -63.88 -3.28
N GLY A 96 -10.80 -63.14 -2.42
CA GLY A 96 -11.57 -61.97 -2.83
C GLY A 96 -10.62 -60.87 -3.30
N VAL A 97 -10.84 -60.38 -4.53
CA VAL A 97 -10.25 -59.13 -4.98
C VAL A 97 -10.92 -58.02 -4.18
N LEU A 98 -10.26 -57.56 -3.12
CA LEU A 98 -10.62 -56.33 -2.42
C LEU A 98 -10.35 -55.15 -3.36
N SER A 99 -11.35 -54.80 -4.16
CA SER A 99 -11.44 -53.50 -4.80
C SER A 99 -11.58 -52.45 -3.71
N PHE A 100 -10.46 -51.92 -3.23
CA PHE A 100 -10.46 -50.72 -2.42
C PHE A 100 -11.20 -49.62 -3.20
N PRO A 101 -12.27 -49.03 -2.64
CA PRO A 101 -12.88 -47.87 -3.28
C PRO A 101 -11.81 -46.78 -3.42
N PRO A 102 -11.80 -46.02 -4.53
CA PRO A 102 -10.90 -44.88 -4.63
C PRO A 102 -11.16 -43.96 -3.44
N PHE A 103 -10.12 -43.68 -2.66
CA PHE A 103 -10.20 -42.67 -1.60
C PHE A 103 -10.51 -41.33 -2.26
N LEU A 104 -11.79 -40.93 -2.19
CA LEU A 104 -12.24 -39.62 -2.61
C LEU A 104 -11.50 -38.59 -1.76
N MET A 105 -10.57 -37.86 -2.38
CA MET A 105 -9.96 -36.69 -1.76
C MET A 105 -11.01 -35.60 -1.57
N ALA A 106 -10.76 -34.69 -0.63
CA ALA A 106 -11.56 -33.49 -0.48
C ALA A 106 -11.39 -32.58 -1.71
N SER A 107 -12.45 -31.83 -2.03
CA SER A 107 -12.46 -30.82 -3.08
C SER A 107 -11.82 -29.49 -2.67
N ILE A 108 -11.64 -29.24 -1.37
CA ILE A 108 -10.83 -28.11 -0.89
C ILE A 108 -9.34 -28.32 -1.21
N GLU A 109 -8.70 -27.29 -1.74
CA GLU A 109 -7.26 -27.24 -1.95
C GLU A 109 -6.66 -25.99 -1.29
N PRO A 110 -5.63 -26.13 -0.42
CA PRO A 110 -4.88 -25.00 0.11
C PRO A 110 -3.96 -24.35 -0.94
N VAL A 111 -4.14 -23.05 -1.14
CA VAL A 111 -3.43 -22.23 -2.13
C VAL A 111 -3.01 -20.88 -1.52
N ASP A 112 -2.22 -20.07 -2.26
CA ASP A 112 -1.74 -18.74 -1.80
C ASP A 112 -1.11 -18.80 -0.39
N LEU A 113 -0.17 -19.74 -0.21
CA LEU A 113 0.58 -19.89 1.04
C LEU A 113 1.43 -18.64 1.29
N ARG A 114 1.27 -18.04 2.46
CA ARG A 114 2.01 -16.85 2.91
C ARG A 114 2.56 -17.03 4.32
N CYS A 115 3.68 -16.36 4.59
CA CYS A 115 4.32 -16.23 5.89
C CYS A 115 4.47 -14.73 6.18
N GLU A 116 3.99 -14.25 7.33
CA GLU A 116 3.95 -12.80 7.66
C GLU A 116 3.44 -11.95 6.47
N TRP A 117 2.20 -12.25 6.04
CA TRP A 117 1.49 -11.64 4.90
C TRP A 117 2.11 -11.84 3.50
N THR A 118 3.31 -12.38 3.40
CA THR A 118 4.13 -12.35 2.17
C THR A 118 4.32 -13.75 1.59
N ARG A 119 4.40 -13.87 0.26
CA ARG A 119 4.76 -15.13 -0.43
C ARG A 119 6.29 -15.30 -0.41
N ASP A 120 6.77 -16.50 -0.07
CA ASP A 120 8.20 -16.86 -0.05
C ASP A 120 9.18 -15.79 0.53
N PRO A 121 8.87 -15.16 1.69
CA PRO A 121 9.62 -13.99 2.15
C PRO A 121 11.06 -14.29 2.56
N LEU A 122 11.92 -13.28 2.38
CA LEU A 122 13.26 -13.21 2.94
C LEU A 122 13.27 -12.25 4.13
N GLY A 123 14.10 -12.52 5.14
CA GLY A 123 14.30 -11.60 6.26
C GLY A 123 13.20 -11.62 7.33
N VAL A 124 12.50 -12.75 7.49
CA VAL A 124 11.47 -12.93 8.55
C VAL A 124 12.13 -12.91 9.92
N ASP A 125 11.94 -11.85 10.69
CA ASP A 125 12.57 -11.63 12.00
C ASP A 125 11.62 -11.83 13.20
N VAL A 126 10.43 -12.37 12.95
CA VAL A 126 9.52 -12.88 14.00
C VAL A 126 9.91 -14.34 14.32
N ALA A 127 10.23 -14.64 15.58
CA ALA A 127 10.71 -15.97 15.98
C ALA A 127 9.67 -17.10 15.81
N GLN A 128 8.38 -16.77 15.94
CA GLN A 128 7.24 -17.66 15.66
C GLN A 128 6.37 -17.03 14.56
N PRO A 129 6.77 -17.16 13.28
CA PRO A 129 6.05 -16.54 12.18
C PRO A 129 4.63 -17.08 12.02
N ARG A 130 3.72 -16.21 11.58
CA ARG A 130 2.33 -16.55 11.24
C ARG A 130 2.23 -17.05 9.81
N LEU A 131 1.51 -18.14 9.64
CA LEU A 131 1.25 -18.81 8.37
C LEU A 131 -0.21 -18.61 7.96
N PHE A 132 -0.40 -18.53 6.65
CA PHE A 132 -1.69 -18.24 6.02
C PHE A 132 -1.83 -19.11 4.76
N TRP A 133 -3.05 -19.55 4.49
CA TRP A 133 -3.45 -20.13 3.20
C TRP A 133 -4.89 -19.72 2.88
N LYS A 134 -5.19 -19.63 1.59
CA LYS A 134 -6.54 -19.56 1.06
C LYS A 134 -7.00 -20.96 0.68
N LEU A 135 -8.31 -21.13 0.51
CA LEU A 135 -8.90 -22.39 0.06
C LEU A 135 -9.67 -22.15 -1.23
N THR A 136 -9.48 -23.05 -2.19
CA THR A 136 -10.31 -23.15 -3.41
C THR A 136 -11.08 -24.46 -3.41
N SER A 137 -12.31 -24.45 -3.91
CA SER A 137 -13.13 -25.66 -4.13
C SER A 137 -14.18 -25.37 -5.19
N ASP A 138 -14.47 -26.37 -6.03
CA ASP A 138 -15.58 -26.35 -7.00
C ASP A 138 -16.92 -26.76 -6.36
N VAL A 139 -16.94 -27.14 -5.07
CA VAL A 139 -18.13 -27.57 -4.34
C VAL A 139 -18.72 -26.42 -3.53
N ARG A 140 -20.01 -26.12 -3.75
CA ARG A 140 -20.76 -25.13 -2.95
C ARG A 140 -20.84 -25.57 -1.48
N GLY A 141 -20.53 -24.66 -0.56
CA GLY A 141 -20.57 -24.85 0.88
C GLY A 141 -19.40 -25.64 1.46
N ASP A 142 -18.34 -25.87 0.68
CA ASP A 142 -17.15 -26.58 1.14
C ASP A 142 -16.31 -25.74 2.12
N LYS A 143 -15.78 -26.39 3.15
CA LYS A 143 -15.21 -25.80 4.37
C LYS A 143 -14.12 -26.69 4.97
N GLN A 144 -13.19 -26.07 5.70
CA GLN A 144 -12.15 -26.79 6.43
C GLN A 144 -12.68 -27.24 7.81
N SER A 145 -12.49 -28.51 8.15
CA SER A 145 -12.73 -29.07 9.50
C SER A 145 -11.44 -29.25 10.31
N ALA A 146 -10.32 -29.44 9.62
CA ALA A 146 -8.99 -29.59 10.19
C ALA A 146 -7.90 -29.24 9.17
N TYR A 147 -6.67 -29.02 9.65
CA TYR A 147 -5.47 -28.87 8.81
C TYR A 147 -4.29 -29.68 9.35
N GLU A 148 -3.26 -29.84 8.53
CA GLU A 148 -1.94 -30.35 8.94
C GLU A 148 -0.84 -29.62 8.18
N ILE A 149 0.18 -29.17 8.90
CA ILE A 149 1.35 -28.47 8.37
C ILE A 149 2.59 -29.33 8.60
N LEU A 150 3.44 -29.37 7.57
CA LEU A 150 4.82 -29.85 7.66
C LEU A 150 5.76 -28.69 7.35
N ALA A 151 6.76 -28.48 8.20
CA ALA A 151 7.87 -27.55 7.96
C ALA A 151 9.21 -28.28 8.11
N ALA A 152 10.13 -28.05 7.17
CA ALA A 152 11.39 -28.77 7.04
C ALA A 152 12.56 -27.85 6.70
N SER A 153 13.77 -28.26 7.08
CA SER A 153 15.03 -27.55 6.79
C SER A 153 15.47 -27.66 5.32
N SER A 154 14.86 -28.58 4.55
CA SER A 154 15.13 -28.75 3.11
C SER A 154 13.90 -29.20 2.33
N ALA A 155 13.85 -28.83 1.05
CA ALA A 155 12.83 -29.30 0.12
C ALA A 155 12.84 -30.83 -0.05
N GLU A 156 14.00 -31.49 0.08
CA GLU A 156 14.11 -32.94 -0.02
C GLU A 156 13.42 -33.66 1.16
N LEU A 157 13.62 -33.18 2.39
CA LEU A 157 12.93 -33.73 3.57
C LEU A 157 11.42 -33.52 3.46
N LEU A 158 10.98 -32.31 3.06
CA LEU A 158 9.57 -32.01 2.85
C LEU A 158 8.92 -32.86 1.74
N GLY A 159 9.66 -33.13 0.67
CA GLY A 159 9.27 -34.02 -0.42
C GLY A 159 9.08 -35.47 0.05
N LYS A 160 9.94 -35.94 0.97
CA LYS A 160 9.82 -37.24 1.66
C LYS A 160 8.78 -37.26 2.79
N GLY A 161 8.00 -36.19 2.98
CA GLY A 161 6.98 -36.07 4.03
C GLY A 161 7.53 -35.93 5.45
N LYS A 162 8.81 -35.52 5.59
CA LYS A 162 9.47 -35.33 6.90
C LYS A 162 9.54 -33.85 7.24
N GLY A 163 8.74 -33.41 8.21
CA GLY A 163 8.81 -32.07 8.80
C GLY A 163 9.80 -32.05 9.96
N ASP A 164 11.11 -31.97 9.69
CA ASP A 164 12.14 -32.03 10.74
C ASP A 164 12.16 -30.79 11.65
N LEU A 165 11.53 -29.69 11.24
CA LEU A 165 11.35 -28.48 12.03
C LEU A 165 9.96 -28.46 12.71
N TRP A 166 8.91 -28.83 11.99
CA TRP A 166 7.55 -28.94 12.54
C TRP A 166 6.70 -30.00 11.83
N MET A 167 5.91 -30.72 12.61
CA MET A 167 4.77 -31.52 12.16
C MET A 167 3.62 -31.22 13.11
N SER A 168 2.58 -30.52 12.65
CA SER A 168 1.44 -30.18 13.53
C SER A 168 0.57 -31.40 13.86
N GLY A 169 0.64 -32.45 13.03
CA GLY A 169 -0.41 -33.46 12.96
C GLY A 169 -1.74 -32.86 12.49
N LYS A 170 -2.82 -33.65 12.54
CA LYS A 170 -4.15 -33.18 12.20
C LYS A 170 -4.72 -32.31 13.33
N VAL A 171 -4.73 -31.00 13.14
CA VAL A 171 -5.29 -30.00 14.06
C VAL A 171 -6.75 -29.75 13.69
N LYS A 172 -7.69 -30.02 14.60
CA LYS A 172 -9.12 -29.75 14.40
C LYS A 172 -9.41 -28.26 14.53
N SER A 173 -9.41 -27.55 13.40
CA SER A 173 -9.68 -26.12 13.29
C SER A 173 -10.09 -25.79 11.86
N ASP A 174 -11.06 -24.89 11.73
CA ASP A 174 -11.47 -24.29 10.46
C ASP A 174 -10.68 -23.02 10.13
N GLU A 175 -9.65 -22.66 10.91
CA GLU A 175 -8.85 -21.47 10.61
C GLU A 175 -7.71 -21.71 9.61
N THR A 176 -7.48 -20.69 8.79
CA THR A 176 -6.55 -20.71 7.64
C THR A 176 -5.60 -19.52 7.62
N ILE A 177 -5.70 -18.64 8.63
CA ILE A 177 -4.97 -17.39 8.76
C ILE A 177 -4.40 -17.29 10.18
N HIS A 178 -3.33 -16.51 10.36
CA HIS A 178 -2.69 -16.25 11.66
C HIS A 178 -2.17 -17.49 12.41
N ILE A 179 -1.95 -18.61 11.70
CA ILE A 179 -1.51 -19.86 12.31
C ILE A 179 -0.04 -19.73 12.69
N ARG A 180 0.26 -19.55 13.98
CA ARG A 180 1.63 -19.40 14.46
C ARG A 180 2.42 -20.69 14.27
N TYR A 181 3.68 -20.54 13.93
CA TYR A 181 4.63 -21.64 13.92
C TYR A 181 4.91 -22.14 15.34
N GLU A 182 4.56 -23.40 15.60
CA GLU A 182 4.73 -24.09 16.90
C GLU A 182 5.79 -25.21 16.84
N GLY A 183 6.70 -25.14 15.86
CA GLY A 183 7.79 -26.11 15.71
C GLY A 183 9.00 -25.84 16.59
N LYS A 184 10.11 -26.51 16.25
CA LYS A 184 11.42 -26.27 16.89
C LYS A 184 11.86 -24.82 16.72
N PRO A 185 12.54 -24.21 17.71
CA PRO A 185 13.09 -22.85 17.58
C PRO A 185 13.89 -22.67 16.28
N LEU A 186 13.58 -21.60 15.56
CA LEU A 186 14.23 -21.24 14.30
C LEU A 186 15.50 -20.42 14.56
N ALA A 187 16.49 -20.57 13.69
CA ALA A 187 17.77 -19.87 13.77
C ALA A 187 17.86 -18.72 12.73
N SER A 188 18.69 -17.72 13.02
CA SER A 188 18.97 -16.63 12.09
C SER A 188 19.50 -17.15 10.73
N SER A 189 19.05 -16.51 9.64
CA SER A 189 19.32 -16.89 8.25
C SER A 189 18.83 -18.29 7.81
N GLN A 190 18.11 -19.04 8.65
CA GLN A 190 17.64 -20.40 8.32
C GLN A 190 16.62 -20.39 7.17
N GLN A 191 16.77 -21.32 6.23
CA GLN A 191 15.70 -21.64 5.27
C GLN A 191 14.69 -22.57 5.90
N VAL A 192 13.40 -22.28 5.74
CA VAL A 192 12.32 -23.22 6.01
C VAL A 192 11.52 -23.45 4.75
N PHE A 193 11.19 -24.71 4.47
CA PHE A 193 10.25 -25.14 3.43
C PHE A 193 9.01 -25.71 4.12
N TRP A 194 7.81 -25.37 3.66
CA TRP A 194 6.58 -25.85 4.28
C TRP A 194 5.49 -26.15 3.26
N LYS A 195 4.51 -26.94 3.70
CA LYS A 195 3.28 -27.24 2.96
C LYS A 195 2.16 -27.56 3.94
N VAL A 196 0.93 -27.36 3.52
CA VAL A 196 -0.28 -27.61 4.31
C VAL A 196 -1.24 -28.51 3.54
N ARG A 197 -2.04 -29.31 4.26
CA ARG A 197 -3.25 -29.96 3.72
C ARG A 197 -4.43 -29.70 4.65
N ALA A 198 -5.63 -29.76 4.10
CA ALA A 198 -6.88 -29.53 4.80
C ALA A 198 -7.74 -30.80 4.81
N TRP A 199 -8.74 -30.83 5.69
CA TRP A 199 -9.84 -31.80 5.68
C TRP A 199 -11.18 -31.09 5.51
N ASP A 200 -12.10 -31.71 4.78
CA ASP A 200 -13.47 -31.21 4.65
C ASP A 200 -14.39 -31.65 5.80
N GLU A 201 -15.63 -31.17 5.82
CA GLU A 201 -16.67 -31.59 6.78
C GLU A 201 -17.05 -33.08 6.67
N GLN A 202 -16.56 -33.82 5.66
CA GLN A 202 -16.74 -35.27 5.51
C GLN A 202 -15.49 -36.06 5.94
N GLU A 203 -14.55 -35.41 6.64
CA GLU A 203 -13.30 -35.99 7.14
C GLU A 203 -12.38 -36.55 6.03
N ARG A 204 -12.58 -36.12 4.77
CA ARG A 204 -11.68 -36.44 3.64
C ARG A 204 -10.53 -35.45 3.63
N ALA A 205 -9.33 -35.93 3.31
CA ALA A 205 -8.14 -35.07 3.20
C ALA A 205 -8.00 -34.50 1.78
N SER A 206 -7.51 -33.27 1.68
CA SER A 206 -7.02 -32.70 0.42
C SER A 206 -5.69 -33.33 0.00
N SER A 207 -5.28 -33.05 -1.24
CA SER A 207 -3.85 -33.09 -1.59
C SER A 207 -3.04 -32.13 -0.72
N TRP A 208 -1.74 -32.38 -0.58
CA TRP A 208 -0.82 -31.37 -0.05
C TRP A 208 -0.75 -30.18 -1.00
N SER A 209 -0.68 -28.97 -0.44
CA SER A 209 -0.35 -27.77 -1.20
C SER A 209 0.97 -27.93 -1.95
N GLN A 210 1.19 -27.08 -2.96
CA GLN A 210 2.54 -26.87 -3.45
C GLN A 210 3.43 -26.39 -2.28
N PRO A 211 4.70 -26.85 -2.20
CA PRO A 211 5.64 -26.33 -1.21
C PRO A 211 5.88 -24.84 -1.37
N ALA A 212 5.76 -24.11 -0.27
CA ALA A 212 6.23 -22.73 -0.12
C ALA A 212 7.45 -22.70 0.81
N LYS A 213 8.06 -21.54 1.00
CA LYS A 213 9.23 -21.36 1.86
C LYS A 213 9.19 -20.03 2.61
N TRP A 214 10.14 -19.85 3.53
CA TRP A 214 10.58 -18.53 3.97
C TRP A 214 12.04 -18.62 4.44
N THR A 215 12.69 -17.47 4.53
CA THR A 215 14.05 -17.36 5.06
C THR A 215 14.03 -16.45 6.28
N MET A 216 14.51 -16.95 7.42
CA MET A 216 14.66 -16.13 8.63
C MET A 216 15.61 -14.97 8.37
N GLY A 217 15.32 -13.83 8.97
CA GLY A 217 16.25 -12.71 9.11
C GLY A 217 17.28 -12.99 10.21
N ILE A 218 17.73 -11.92 10.84
CA ILE A 218 18.50 -11.96 12.08
C ILE A 218 17.53 -11.82 13.27
N LEU A 219 17.56 -12.80 14.18
CA LEU A 219 16.66 -12.92 15.34
C LEU A 219 17.21 -12.33 16.64
N SER A 220 18.54 -12.18 16.74
CA SER A 220 19.23 -11.59 17.90
C SER A 220 20.30 -10.60 17.43
N GLU A 221 20.50 -9.51 18.17
CA GLU A 221 21.59 -8.57 17.90
C GLU A 221 22.97 -9.25 17.93
N THR A 222 23.14 -10.31 18.73
CA THR A 222 24.39 -11.10 18.82
C THR A 222 24.75 -11.86 17.54
N ASP A 223 23.79 -12.07 16.64
CA ASP A 223 24.02 -12.76 15.37
C ASP A 223 24.57 -11.81 14.27
N TRP A 224 24.54 -10.50 14.51
CA TRP A 224 25.31 -9.53 13.74
C TRP A 224 26.78 -9.55 14.17
N ARG A 225 27.62 -10.23 13.37
CA ARG A 225 29.08 -10.24 13.53
C ARG A 225 29.73 -9.05 12.82
N ALA A 226 29.07 -8.53 11.79
CA ALA A 226 29.43 -7.30 11.09
C ALA A 226 29.44 -6.07 12.03
N LYS A 227 30.21 -5.05 11.66
CA LYS A 227 30.33 -3.76 12.34
C LYS A 227 29.68 -2.66 11.50
N TRP A 228 29.12 -1.66 12.16
CA TRP A 228 28.73 -0.42 11.48
C TRP A 228 29.98 0.29 10.96
N ILE A 229 29.97 0.65 9.68
CA ILE A 229 31.06 1.39 9.02
C ILE A 229 30.57 2.70 8.42
N ARG A 230 31.46 3.68 8.33
CA ARG A 230 31.24 4.99 7.69
C ARG A 230 32.49 5.49 6.95
N SER A 231 32.32 6.56 6.19
CA SER A 231 33.45 7.37 5.72
C SER A 231 34.09 8.15 6.88
N ALA A 232 35.41 8.37 6.79
CA ALA A 232 36.13 9.31 7.64
C ALA A 232 35.71 10.77 7.35
N ASP A 233 35.40 11.10 6.09
CA ASP A 233 34.74 12.35 5.70
C ASP A 233 33.23 12.22 5.93
N THR A 234 32.71 12.96 6.90
CA THR A 234 31.31 12.93 7.34
C THR A 234 30.39 13.85 6.51
N ASN A 235 30.93 14.66 5.61
CA ASN A 235 30.19 15.68 4.84
C ASN A 235 29.82 15.22 3.41
N ALA A 236 30.23 14.00 3.03
CA ALA A 236 29.95 13.43 1.73
C ALA A 236 28.44 13.36 1.42
N GLN A 237 28.07 13.72 0.19
CA GLN A 237 26.67 13.67 -0.28
C GLN A 237 26.24 12.24 -0.64
N SER A 238 27.18 11.42 -1.09
CA SER A 238 27.03 10.00 -1.39
C SER A 238 28.42 9.34 -1.35
N LEU A 239 28.46 8.06 -1.01
CA LEU A 239 29.68 7.29 -0.80
C LEU A 239 29.60 5.95 -1.51
N LEU A 240 30.74 5.46 -2.01
CA LEU A 240 30.90 4.07 -2.45
C LEU A 240 31.64 3.29 -1.35
N LEU A 241 31.16 2.10 -1.00
CA LEU A 241 31.78 1.18 -0.05
C LEU A 241 31.99 -0.17 -0.73
N ARG A 242 33.22 -0.71 -0.75
CA ARG A 242 33.52 -2.01 -1.38
C ARG A 242 34.33 -2.95 -0.50
N ARG A 243 34.18 -4.26 -0.74
CA ARG A 243 35.09 -5.32 -0.26
C ARG A 243 35.25 -6.41 -1.31
N GLU A 244 36.47 -6.90 -1.47
CA GLU A 244 36.74 -8.15 -2.19
C GLU A 244 36.89 -9.31 -1.20
N PHE A 245 36.51 -10.51 -1.64
CA PHE A 245 36.58 -11.74 -0.86
C PHE A 245 36.66 -12.95 -1.79
N GLU A 246 37.16 -14.08 -1.27
CA GLU A 246 37.19 -15.35 -2.00
C GLU A 246 35.97 -16.21 -1.66
N VAL A 247 35.43 -16.90 -2.67
CA VAL A 247 34.40 -17.94 -2.52
C VAL A 247 35.00 -19.29 -2.87
N LYS A 248 34.92 -20.24 -1.94
CA LYS A 248 35.50 -21.59 -2.07
C LYS A 248 34.67 -22.46 -3.01
N LEU A 249 35.18 -23.66 -3.33
CA LEU A 249 34.43 -24.65 -4.08
C LEU A 249 33.23 -25.15 -3.24
N GLY A 250 32.09 -25.44 -3.88
CA GLY A 250 30.93 -26.04 -3.20
C GLY A 250 29.99 -25.05 -2.52
N LEU A 251 29.98 -23.77 -2.90
CA LEU A 251 28.97 -22.81 -2.44
C LEU A 251 27.56 -23.33 -2.77
N LYS A 252 26.71 -23.43 -1.74
CA LYS A 252 25.32 -23.92 -1.79
C LYS A 252 24.32 -22.77 -1.74
N ARG A 253 24.56 -21.77 -0.89
CA ARG A 253 23.70 -20.59 -0.72
C ARG A 253 24.51 -19.38 -0.23
N ALA A 254 24.11 -18.19 -0.63
CA ALA A 254 24.67 -16.93 -0.15
C ALA A 254 23.58 -15.89 0.12
N LEU A 255 23.51 -15.40 1.36
CA LEU A 255 22.54 -14.39 1.79
C LEU A 255 23.26 -13.12 2.24
N VAL A 256 22.74 -11.95 1.86
CA VAL A 256 23.18 -10.65 2.41
C VAL A 256 22.06 -10.05 3.25
N HIS A 257 22.31 -9.82 4.53
CA HIS A 257 21.51 -8.92 5.35
C HIS A 257 22.18 -7.54 5.35
N VAL A 258 21.45 -6.45 5.08
CA VAL A 258 22.07 -5.12 4.88
C VAL A 258 21.15 -3.97 5.32
N CYS A 259 21.73 -3.00 6.04
CA CYS A 259 21.14 -1.70 6.32
C CYS A 259 22.14 -0.60 5.92
N GLY A 260 21.76 0.22 4.94
CA GLY A 260 22.44 1.48 4.61
C GLY A 260 21.60 2.66 5.10
N LEU A 261 22.13 3.45 6.04
CA LEU A 261 21.39 4.54 6.67
C LEU A 261 21.32 5.77 5.78
N GLY A 262 20.10 6.28 5.65
CA GLY A 262 19.70 7.14 4.54
C GLY A 262 19.00 6.27 3.53
N GLN A 263 19.70 5.93 2.45
CA GLN A 263 19.27 4.94 1.45
C GLN A 263 20.51 4.24 0.89
N TYR A 264 20.35 3.08 0.26
CA TYR A 264 21.45 2.44 -0.46
C TYR A 264 21.03 1.68 -1.71
N GLU A 265 22.02 1.27 -2.49
CA GLU A 265 21.89 0.20 -3.49
C GLU A 265 23.07 -0.78 -3.33
N LEU A 266 22.76 -2.08 -3.30
CA LEU A 266 23.71 -3.18 -3.19
C LEU A 266 24.05 -3.74 -4.57
N SER A 267 25.33 -4.02 -4.81
CA SER A 267 25.79 -4.78 -5.98
C SER A 267 26.78 -5.87 -5.61
N VAL A 268 26.80 -6.95 -6.40
CA VAL A 268 27.72 -8.07 -6.28
C VAL A 268 28.26 -8.40 -7.68
N ASN A 269 29.59 -8.34 -7.84
CA ASN A 269 30.28 -8.54 -9.12
C ASN A 269 29.70 -7.69 -10.28
N GLY A 270 29.57 -6.38 -10.07
CA GLY A 270 29.09 -5.45 -11.11
C GLY A 270 27.60 -5.53 -11.44
N ARG A 271 26.80 -6.25 -10.65
CA ARG A 271 25.35 -6.40 -10.84
C ARG A 271 24.61 -5.94 -9.59
N LYS A 272 23.57 -5.13 -9.76
CA LYS A 272 22.66 -4.76 -8.68
C LYS A 272 21.98 -6.01 -8.12
N SER A 273 21.87 -6.10 -6.79
CA SER A 273 21.05 -7.09 -6.10
C SER A 273 19.63 -6.56 -5.92
N GLY A 274 18.65 -7.32 -6.41
CA GLY A 274 17.26 -6.87 -6.50
C GLY A 274 17.04 -5.73 -7.52
N ASP A 275 15.78 -5.38 -7.71
CA ASP A 275 15.30 -4.25 -8.50
C ASP A 275 14.76 -3.10 -7.61
N ASP A 276 14.83 -3.29 -6.29
CA ASP A 276 14.41 -2.37 -5.24
C ASP A 276 15.04 -0.97 -5.38
N LEU A 277 14.27 0.07 -5.06
CA LEU A 277 14.70 1.48 -5.09
C LEU A 277 14.56 2.09 -3.69
N MET A 278 15.38 3.09 -3.36
CA MET A 278 15.20 3.93 -2.16
C MET A 278 15.13 3.20 -0.80
N THR A 279 15.59 1.94 -0.77
CA THR A 279 15.65 1.01 0.37
C THR A 279 16.69 1.47 1.42
N PRO A 280 16.56 1.16 2.74
CA PRO A 280 15.63 0.21 3.38
C PRO A 280 14.29 0.84 3.80
N GLY A 281 14.10 2.14 3.56
CA GLY A 281 12.91 2.90 3.98
C GLY A 281 13.18 3.92 5.08
N TRP A 282 12.11 4.51 5.60
CA TRP A 282 12.11 5.63 6.54
C TRP A 282 11.51 5.23 7.87
N THR A 283 12.28 5.36 8.95
CA THR A 283 11.89 5.10 10.34
C THR A 283 12.46 6.18 11.26
N GLN A 284 12.09 6.17 12.53
CA GLN A 284 12.82 6.92 13.55
C GLN A 284 14.15 6.21 13.85
N TYR A 285 15.24 6.62 13.19
CA TYR A 285 16.50 5.86 13.13
C TYR A 285 17.22 5.68 14.47
N ASP A 286 16.94 6.49 15.49
CA ASP A 286 17.40 6.31 16.88
C ASP A 286 16.58 5.28 17.68
N LYS A 287 15.52 4.73 17.09
CA LYS A 287 14.64 3.67 17.65
C LYS A 287 14.65 2.39 16.82
N THR A 288 14.44 2.52 15.51
CA THR A 288 14.35 1.39 14.57
C THR A 288 15.17 1.67 13.31
N CYS A 289 15.98 0.69 12.89
CA CYS A 289 16.72 0.70 11.63
C CYS A 289 16.34 -0.51 10.78
N LEU A 290 15.76 -0.27 9.60
CA LEU A 290 15.35 -1.35 8.70
C LEU A 290 16.56 -1.97 7.99
N TYR A 291 16.60 -3.30 7.90
CA TYR A 291 17.54 -4.04 7.06
C TYR A 291 16.81 -4.96 6.08
N ASP A 292 17.35 -5.07 4.87
CA ASP A 292 16.84 -5.94 3.83
C ASP A 292 17.62 -7.26 3.78
N THR A 293 17.04 -8.29 3.15
CA THR A 293 17.68 -9.60 2.97
C THR A 293 17.62 -10.05 1.51
N TYR A 294 18.78 -10.30 0.91
CA TYR A 294 18.92 -10.73 -0.49
C TYR A 294 19.53 -12.13 -0.59
N ASP A 295 19.01 -12.95 -1.50
CA ASP A 295 19.74 -14.12 -2.01
C ASP A 295 20.66 -13.67 -3.16
N VAL A 296 21.97 -13.79 -2.96
CA VAL A 296 23.00 -13.42 -3.92
C VAL A 296 23.74 -14.64 -4.48
N THR A 297 23.25 -15.85 -4.24
CA THR A 297 23.90 -17.12 -4.63
C THR A 297 24.25 -17.14 -6.12
N ALA A 298 23.30 -16.77 -6.98
CA ALA A 298 23.49 -16.73 -8.44
C ALA A 298 24.39 -15.57 -8.93
N GLN A 299 24.74 -14.62 -8.05
CA GLN A 299 25.61 -13.49 -8.40
C GLN A 299 27.09 -13.78 -8.15
N LEU A 300 27.40 -14.79 -7.35
CA LEU A 300 28.76 -15.20 -6.98
C LEU A 300 29.34 -16.25 -7.94
N LYS A 301 30.67 -16.36 -7.93
CA LYS A 301 31.47 -17.36 -8.65
C LYS A 301 32.55 -17.92 -7.72
N ARG A 302 33.15 -19.07 -8.04
CA ARG A 302 34.36 -19.55 -7.34
C ARG A 302 35.53 -18.55 -7.52
N GLY A 303 36.35 -18.39 -6.50
CA GLY A 303 37.51 -17.50 -6.50
C GLY A 303 37.14 -16.07 -6.06
N MET A 304 37.83 -15.06 -6.60
CA MET A 304 37.62 -13.68 -6.18
C MET A 304 36.27 -13.09 -6.64
N ASN A 305 35.57 -12.47 -5.70
CA ASN A 305 34.32 -11.75 -5.85
C ASN A 305 34.44 -10.37 -5.22
N ALA A 306 33.53 -9.45 -5.57
CA ALA A 306 33.39 -8.17 -4.90
C ALA A 306 31.92 -7.90 -4.54
N VAL A 307 31.74 -7.19 -3.43
CA VAL A 307 30.47 -6.60 -2.99
C VAL A 307 30.64 -5.08 -2.88
N GLY A 308 29.63 -4.34 -3.34
CA GLY A 308 29.57 -2.89 -3.35
C GLY A 308 28.28 -2.36 -2.74
N LEU A 309 28.37 -1.24 -2.03
CA LEU A 309 27.24 -0.42 -1.59
C LEU A 309 27.46 1.02 -2.05
N ILE A 310 26.46 1.63 -2.67
CA ILE A 310 26.39 3.09 -2.83
C ILE A 310 25.37 3.63 -1.82
N LEU A 311 25.76 4.63 -1.03
CA LEU A 311 24.90 5.26 -0.02
C LEU A 311 24.34 6.61 -0.49
N GLY A 312 23.08 6.87 -0.13
CA GLY A 312 22.38 8.13 -0.31
C GLY A 312 21.89 8.69 1.02
N ASN A 313 21.51 9.96 1.05
CA ASN A 313 21.20 10.68 2.29
C ASN A 313 19.83 10.34 2.91
N GLY A 314 18.81 10.05 2.08
CA GLY A 314 17.46 9.72 2.53
C GLY A 314 16.84 10.75 3.50
N MET A 315 16.01 10.27 4.42
CA MET A 315 15.54 11.05 5.59
C MET A 315 16.55 11.04 6.76
N TYR A 316 17.55 10.15 6.73
CA TYR A 316 18.56 10.00 7.79
C TYR A 316 19.46 11.24 7.93
N ASN A 317 19.80 11.90 6.81
CA ASN A 317 20.68 13.06 6.81
C ASN A 317 20.24 14.06 5.73
N VAL A 318 19.42 15.05 6.06
CA VAL A 318 18.83 15.98 5.08
C VAL A 318 19.63 17.29 5.03
N PRO A 319 20.53 17.49 4.03
CA PRO A 319 21.40 18.66 3.98
C PRO A 319 20.65 19.98 3.66
N GLY A 320 19.57 19.90 2.88
CA GLY A 320 18.83 21.05 2.37
C GLY A 320 19.37 21.56 1.03
N GLY A 321 19.83 22.82 0.97
CA GLY A 321 20.46 23.44 -0.21
C GLY A 321 19.49 23.98 -1.27
N ARG A 322 18.45 23.23 -1.66
CA ARG A 322 17.48 23.64 -2.71
C ARG A 322 16.08 23.82 -2.16
N TYR A 323 15.54 22.73 -1.62
CA TYR A 323 14.27 22.68 -0.92
C TYR A 323 14.35 21.63 0.17
N LYS A 324 13.48 21.78 1.17
CA LYS A 324 13.37 20.93 2.35
C LYS A 324 12.03 21.23 3.04
N LYS A 325 11.34 20.19 3.50
CA LYS A 325 10.30 20.33 4.55
C LYS A 325 10.93 20.19 5.96
N PHE A 326 11.91 19.30 6.09
CA PHE A 326 12.70 19.04 7.29
C PHE A 326 14.18 19.41 7.07
N LYS A 327 14.87 19.97 8.09
CA LYS A 327 16.34 19.95 8.17
C LYS A 327 16.76 19.24 9.45
N GLY A 328 17.48 18.15 9.32
CA GLY A 328 18.08 17.46 10.45
C GLY A 328 18.91 16.26 9.99
N SER A 329 19.54 15.63 10.96
CA SER A 329 20.45 14.51 10.73
C SER A 329 20.46 13.61 11.96
N PHE A 330 20.36 12.31 11.73
CA PHE A 330 20.61 11.24 12.70
C PHE A 330 22.07 10.77 12.64
N GLY A 331 22.91 11.42 11.82
CA GLY A 331 24.34 11.17 11.66
C GLY A 331 24.83 11.24 10.22
N SER A 332 26.14 11.11 10.02
CA SER A 332 26.75 10.87 8.71
C SER A 332 26.38 9.48 8.18
N GLN A 333 26.21 9.31 6.86
CA GLN A 333 25.96 8.02 6.20
C GLN A 333 26.78 6.86 6.79
N LYS A 334 26.09 5.77 7.16
CA LYS A 334 26.69 4.52 7.69
C LYS A 334 26.07 3.31 7.00
N ALA A 335 26.76 2.18 7.02
CA ALA A 335 26.20 0.90 6.64
C ALA A 335 26.60 -0.21 7.62
N ILE A 336 25.73 -1.21 7.75
CA ILE A 336 26.08 -2.53 8.25
C ILE A 336 25.59 -3.57 7.24
N ALA A 337 26.46 -4.50 6.84
CA ALA A 337 26.08 -5.59 5.96
C ALA A 337 26.80 -6.87 6.35
N GLN A 338 26.09 -7.99 6.22
CA GLN A 338 26.59 -9.33 6.57
C GLN A 338 26.24 -10.30 5.44
N LEU A 339 27.26 -10.67 4.65
CA LEU A 339 27.17 -11.74 3.67
C LEU A 339 27.50 -13.07 4.35
N ARG A 340 26.53 -13.99 4.38
CA ARG A 340 26.65 -15.37 4.87
C ARG A 340 26.78 -16.30 3.68
N LEU A 341 27.88 -17.04 3.60
CA LEU A 341 28.16 -18.08 2.62
C LEU A 341 27.98 -19.45 3.27
N GLU A 342 27.19 -20.33 2.65
CA GLU A 342 26.95 -21.70 3.11
C GLU A 342 27.47 -22.67 2.05
N TYR A 343 28.27 -23.64 2.46
CA TYR A 343 28.93 -24.60 1.58
C TYR A 343 28.32 -26.01 1.68
N ALA A 344 28.67 -26.89 0.75
CA ALA A 344 28.16 -28.26 0.65
C ALA A 344 28.72 -29.23 1.72
N ASP A 345 29.75 -28.82 2.47
CA ASP A 345 30.30 -29.49 3.66
C ASP A 345 29.66 -28.97 4.97
N ASP A 346 28.54 -28.25 4.85
CA ASP A 346 27.82 -27.53 5.91
C ASP A 346 28.64 -26.47 6.65
N SER A 347 29.84 -26.12 6.16
CA SER A 347 30.61 -24.99 6.68
C SER A 347 29.96 -23.65 6.31
N VAL A 348 30.14 -22.66 7.19
CA VAL A 348 29.57 -21.31 7.05
C VAL A 348 30.67 -20.27 7.21
N GLU A 349 30.73 -19.35 6.26
CA GLU A 349 31.66 -18.21 6.27
C GLU A 349 30.86 -16.91 6.29
N ILE A 350 31.34 -15.91 7.03
CA ILE A 350 30.65 -14.63 7.21
C ILE A 350 31.59 -13.50 6.84
N ILE A 351 31.21 -12.75 5.81
CA ILE A 351 31.90 -11.56 5.32
C ILE A 351 31.08 -10.34 5.76
N GLY A 352 31.49 -9.69 6.85
CA GLY A 352 30.83 -8.52 7.41
C GLY A 352 31.36 -7.19 6.87
N THR A 353 30.67 -6.10 7.16
CA THR A 353 31.24 -4.75 7.19
C THR A 353 32.21 -4.61 8.38
N ASP A 354 33.40 -4.08 8.11
CA ASP A 354 34.52 -3.92 9.06
C ASP A 354 35.56 -2.95 8.45
N ALA A 355 36.66 -2.69 9.17
CA ALA A 355 37.76 -1.84 8.72
C ALA A 355 38.50 -2.34 7.45
N GLN A 356 38.23 -3.55 6.94
CA GLN A 356 38.81 -4.04 5.67
C GLN A 356 38.08 -3.47 4.45
N TRP A 357 36.88 -2.92 4.62
CA TRP A 357 36.15 -2.24 3.55
C TRP A 357 36.86 -0.95 3.12
N ARG A 358 36.66 -0.58 1.85
CA ARG A 358 37.23 0.63 1.24
C ARG A 358 36.13 1.61 0.87
N VAL A 359 36.42 2.91 1.03
CA VAL A 359 35.54 4.04 0.80
C VAL A 359 36.03 4.86 -0.40
N GLY A 360 35.17 5.05 -1.38
CA GLY A 360 35.40 5.82 -2.60
C GLY A 360 34.41 6.97 -2.76
N LYS A 361 34.78 7.94 -3.62
CA LYS A 361 33.88 9.03 -4.01
C LYS A 361 32.77 8.49 -4.93
N SER A 362 31.53 8.92 -4.67
CA SER A 362 30.39 8.64 -5.52
C SER A 362 30.29 9.64 -6.70
N PRO A 363 29.77 9.23 -7.87
CA PRO A 363 29.38 10.16 -8.92
C PRO A 363 28.12 10.97 -8.57
N ILE A 364 27.38 10.60 -7.51
CA ILE A 364 26.29 11.43 -6.98
C ILE A 364 26.91 12.56 -6.14
N THR A 365 26.83 13.78 -6.66
CA THR A 365 27.45 14.99 -6.08
C THR A 365 26.49 15.82 -5.23
N PHE A 366 25.18 15.53 -5.29
CA PHE A 366 24.15 16.05 -4.39
C PHE A 366 23.08 14.98 -4.17
N SER A 367 22.66 14.76 -2.93
CA SER A 367 21.60 13.82 -2.57
C SER A 367 20.72 14.45 -1.48
N CYS A 368 19.46 14.75 -1.80
CA CYS A 368 18.50 15.29 -0.86
C CYS A 368 17.08 14.82 -1.22
N VAL A 369 16.43 14.09 -0.32
CA VAL A 369 15.08 13.51 -0.50
C VAL A 369 14.01 14.53 -0.90
N TYR A 370 14.20 15.81 -0.55
CA TYR A 370 13.35 16.94 -0.98
C TYR A 370 13.88 17.71 -2.18
N GLY A 371 15.20 17.93 -2.20
CA GLY A 371 15.83 18.93 -3.07
C GLY A 371 16.34 18.40 -4.40
N GLY A 372 16.52 17.10 -4.56
CA GLY A 372 17.01 16.52 -5.81
C GLY A 372 18.20 15.58 -5.70
N GLU A 373 18.70 15.19 -6.86
CA GLU A 373 19.93 14.43 -7.05
C GLU A 373 20.75 15.06 -8.19
N ASP A 374 22.05 15.23 -7.96
CA ASP A 374 23.00 15.56 -9.03
C ASP A 374 23.96 14.40 -9.26
N TYR A 375 24.20 14.09 -10.52
CA TYR A 375 25.08 13.02 -10.97
C TYR A 375 26.11 13.59 -11.96
N ASP A 376 27.38 13.26 -11.76
CA ASP A 376 28.47 13.62 -12.67
C ASP A 376 29.15 12.36 -13.22
N ALA A 377 28.81 12.01 -14.47
CA ALA A 377 29.31 10.78 -15.10
C ALA A 377 30.82 10.77 -15.32
N ARG A 378 31.47 11.95 -15.25
CA ARG A 378 32.95 12.07 -15.29
C ARG A 378 33.62 11.48 -14.05
N LEU A 379 32.87 11.31 -12.95
CA LEU A 379 33.35 10.75 -11.68
C LEU A 379 33.04 9.25 -11.52
N GLU A 380 32.47 8.60 -12.54
CA GLU A 380 32.23 7.16 -12.54
C GLU A 380 33.53 6.35 -12.48
N GLN A 381 33.59 5.41 -11.54
CA GLN A 381 34.71 4.50 -11.35
C GLN A 381 34.30 3.12 -11.89
N HIS A 382 34.52 2.89 -13.19
CA HIS A 382 34.07 1.66 -13.86
C HIS A 382 34.65 0.39 -13.21
N GLY A 383 33.78 -0.58 -12.92
CA GLY A 383 34.16 -1.85 -12.29
C GLY A 383 34.45 -1.79 -10.78
N TRP A 384 34.19 -0.67 -10.09
CA TRP A 384 34.46 -0.53 -8.65
C TRP A 384 33.84 -1.62 -7.76
N ASP A 385 32.72 -2.20 -8.17
CA ASP A 385 31.97 -3.26 -7.50
C ASP A 385 32.21 -4.65 -8.11
N SER A 386 33.30 -4.79 -8.87
CA SER A 386 33.82 -6.05 -9.41
C SER A 386 35.17 -6.40 -8.80
N ALA A 387 35.52 -7.69 -8.83
CA ALA A 387 36.81 -8.17 -8.32
C ALA A 387 37.97 -7.75 -9.25
N GLY A 388 39.14 -7.46 -8.67
CA GLY A 388 40.32 -6.98 -9.41
C GLY A 388 40.34 -5.48 -9.73
N PHE A 389 39.48 -4.68 -9.08
CA PHE A 389 39.50 -3.23 -9.21
C PHE A 389 40.57 -2.60 -8.31
N ASP A 390 41.38 -1.69 -8.86
CA ASP A 390 42.40 -0.98 -8.11
C ASP A 390 41.80 0.06 -7.15
N ALA A 391 41.60 -0.38 -5.91
CA ALA A 391 41.15 0.45 -4.79
C ALA A 391 42.31 1.04 -3.97
N SER A 392 43.55 1.10 -4.50
CA SER A 392 44.70 1.68 -3.78
C SER A 392 44.49 3.15 -3.40
N GLY A 393 43.83 3.92 -4.25
CA GLY A 393 43.41 5.31 -3.98
C GLY A 393 42.22 5.47 -3.04
N TRP A 394 41.58 4.37 -2.61
CA TRP A 394 40.42 4.40 -1.71
C TRP A 394 40.85 4.29 -0.25
N ARG A 395 40.18 5.07 0.62
CA ARG A 395 40.49 5.09 2.06
C ARG A 395 39.87 3.86 2.75
N PRO A 396 40.46 3.33 3.83
CA PRO A 396 39.79 2.35 4.69
C PRO A 396 38.48 2.92 5.26
N ALA A 397 37.50 2.06 5.47
CA ALA A 397 36.28 2.41 6.18
C ALA A 397 36.54 2.59 7.68
N THR A 398 35.79 3.48 8.32
CA THR A 398 35.89 3.72 9.76
C THR A 398 34.77 2.97 10.47
N GLU A 399 35.11 2.00 11.32
CA GLU A 399 34.15 1.36 12.23
C GLU A 399 33.59 2.38 13.21
N THR A 400 32.31 2.22 13.58
CA THR A 400 31.57 3.18 14.39
C THR A 400 30.42 2.51 15.12
N SER A 401 29.75 3.22 16.02
CA SER A 401 28.47 2.78 16.59
C SER A 401 27.32 3.00 15.59
N GLY A 402 26.22 2.26 15.77
CA GLY A 402 24.96 2.53 15.07
C GLY A 402 24.35 3.91 15.44
N PRO A 403 23.14 4.21 14.95
CA PRO A 403 22.42 5.46 15.28
C PRO A 403 21.66 5.39 16.61
N GLY A 404 21.62 4.22 17.26
CA GLY A 404 20.88 3.98 18.51
C GLY A 404 19.71 3.01 18.33
N GLY A 405 19.09 2.98 17.14
CA GLY A 405 17.95 2.12 16.86
C GLY A 405 18.28 0.64 16.64
N THR A 406 17.35 -0.23 17.00
CA THR A 406 17.41 -1.69 16.81
C THR A 406 17.27 -2.05 15.33
N LEU A 407 18.06 -3.04 14.87
CA LEU A 407 17.94 -3.57 13.51
C LEU A 407 16.69 -4.45 13.38
N LYS A 408 15.79 -4.11 12.45
CA LYS A 408 14.54 -4.83 12.17
C LYS A 408 14.41 -5.18 10.69
N GLY A 409 13.84 -6.35 10.42
CA GLY A 409 13.64 -6.89 9.08
C GLY A 409 12.17 -6.75 8.64
N LEU A 410 11.63 -7.84 8.09
CA LEU A 410 10.29 -7.89 7.50
C LEU A 410 9.17 -7.42 8.45
N SER A 411 9.30 -7.69 9.75
CA SER A 411 8.29 -7.37 10.78
C SER A 411 8.00 -5.87 10.97
N ALA A 412 8.93 -5.01 10.56
CA ALA A 412 8.81 -3.55 10.62
C ALA A 412 8.94 -2.87 9.24
N ALA A 413 9.19 -3.62 8.16
CA ALA A 413 9.38 -3.07 6.83
C ALA A 413 8.06 -2.96 6.04
N ALA A 414 7.80 -1.78 5.47
CA ALA A 414 6.76 -1.57 4.48
C ALA A 414 7.00 -2.39 3.20
N PRO A 415 6.01 -2.54 2.30
CA PRO A 415 6.24 -3.10 0.97
C PRO A 415 7.31 -2.29 0.20
N VAL A 416 8.10 -2.98 -0.62
CA VAL A 416 9.34 -2.50 -1.21
C VAL A 416 9.07 -1.46 -2.29
N PHE A 417 9.84 -0.37 -2.31
CA PHE A 417 9.68 0.70 -3.29
C PHE A 417 10.28 0.28 -4.65
N ARG A 418 9.48 0.22 -5.72
CA ARG A 418 9.83 -0.30 -7.05
C ARG A 418 9.45 0.66 -8.18
N ALA A 419 9.94 0.35 -9.38
CA ALA A 419 9.52 0.99 -10.63
C ALA A 419 8.38 0.20 -11.31
N PHE A 420 7.40 0.92 -11.84
CA PHE A 420 6.21 0.38 -12.51
C PHE A 420 6.10 0.89 -13.95
N GLU A 421 5.06 1.67 -14.29
CA GLU A 421 4.84 2.19 -15.63
C GLU A 421 5.92 3.17 -16.06
N VAL A 422 6.17 3.22 -17.37
CA VAL A 422 7.07 4.18 -18.00
C VAL A 422 6.26 5.05 -18.94
N PHE A 423 6.05 6.31 -18.56
CA PHE A 423 5.40 7.29 -19.41
C PHE A 423 6.38 7.98 -20.33
N LYS A 424 6.06 7.93 -21.63
CA LYS A 424 6.69 8.78 -22.65
C LYS A 424 5.87 10.07 -22.76
N PRO A 425 6.50 11.22 -23.06
CA PRO A 425 5.80 12.48 -23.23
C PRO A 425 4.70 12.38 -24.29
N VAL A 426 3.46 12.72 -23.91
CA VAL A 426 2.32 12.85 -24.83
C VAL A 426 2.35 14.19 -25.58
N LYS A 427 3.10 15.17 -25.06
CA LYS A 427 3.35 16.46 -25.72
C LYS A 427 4.72 17.02 -25.32
N THR A 428 5.39 17.64 -26.30
CA THR A 428 6.68 18.33 -26.12
C THR A 428 6.53 19.78 -26.59
N THR A 429 7.01 20.74 -25.80
CA THR A 429 6.92 22.19 -26.08
C THR A 429 8.29 22.82 -25.90
N ALA A 430 8.92 23.27 -26.98
CA ALA A 430 10.14 24.06 -26.91
C ALA A 430 9.81 25.49 -26.41
N ILE A 431 10.57 25.97 -25.43
CA ILE A 431 10.41 27.31 -24.84
C ILE A 431 11.48 28.26 -25.38
N THR A 432 12.73 27.82 -25.37
CA THR A 432 13.89 28.51 -25.97
C THR A 432 14.88 27.47 -26.49
N ASN A 433 15.94 27.89 -27.19
CA ASN A 433 17.06 27.00 -27.47
C ASN A 433 17.67 26.51 -26.14
N GLY A 434 17.60 25.19 -25.90
CA GLY A 434 18.05 24.56 -24.66
C GLY A 434 17.00 24.44 -23.54
N VAL A 435 15.76 24.93 -23.69
CA VAL A 435 14.70 24.72 -22.67
C VAL A 435 13.44 24.14 -23.32
N THR A 436 13.04 22.95 -22.86
CA THR A 436 11.87 22.21 -23.39
C THR A 436 11.03 21.67 -22.25
N VAL A 437 9.71 21.77 -22.36
CA VAL A 437 8.76 21.19 -21.41
C VAL A 437 8.06 19.98 -22.03
N TYR A 438 8.05 18.89 -21.28
CA TYR A 438 7.43 17.62 -21.65
C TYR A 438 6.23 17.38 -20.73
N ASP A 439 5.06 17.09 -21.31
CA ASP A 439 3.86 16.62 -20.60
C ASP A 439 3.79 15.09 -20.70
N LEU A 440 3.76 14.40 -19.57
CA LEU A 440 3.66 12.94 -19.48
C LEU A 440 2.21 12.44 -19.48
N GLY A 441 1.23 13.34 -19.48
CA GLY A 441 -0.20 13.03 -19.49
C GLY A 441 -0.79 12.72 -18.12
N GLN A 442 -0.01 12.11 -17.22
CA GLN A 442 -0.43 11.65 -15.89
C GLN A 442 0.39 12.32 -14.77
N ASN A 443 -0.26 12.77 -13.70
CA ASN A 443 0.44 13.18 -12.46
C ASN A 443 0.66 11.95 -11.55
N ALA A 444 1.91 11.62 -11.24
CA ALA A 444 2.25 10.51 -10.34
C ALA A 444 3.57 10.76 -9.61
N SER A 445 3.92 9.91 -8.64
CA SER A 445 5.29 9.82 -8.11
C SER A 445 6.23 9.24 -9.17
N MET A 446 7.25 10.00 -9.56
CA MET A 446 8.12 9.61 -10.68
C MET A 446 9.62 9.81 -10.41
N MET A 447 10.42 9.01 -11.12
CA MET A 447 11.84 9.23 -11.38
C MET A 447 12.05 9.48 -12.88
N ALA A 448 12.85 10.49 -13.22
CA ALA A 448 13.14 10.81 -14.61
C ALA A 448 14.23 9.88 -15.18
N ARG A 449 13.95 9.20 -16.29
CA ARG A 449 14.92 8.39 -17.05
C ARG A 449 15.31 9.14 -18.32
N LEU A 450 16.61 9.37 -18.50
CA LEU A 450 17.19 10.20 -19.55
C LEU A 450 18.10 9.37 -20.46
N ARG A 451 18.04 9.66 -21.77
CA ARG A 451 19.06 9.30 -22.75
C ARG A 451 19.54 10.56 -23.44
N VAL A 452 20.86 10.76 -23.48
CA VAL A 452 21.48 12.02 -23.91
C VAL A 452 22.82 11.78 -24.59
N LYS A 453 23.23 12.69 -25.45
CA LYS A 453 24.59 12.78 -26.01
C LYS A 453 25.07 14.22 -26.07
N GLY A 454 26.37 14.44 -26.07
CA GLY A 454 26.96 15.78 -26.19
C GLY A 454 28.37 15.86 -25.59
N PRO A 455 28.97 17.05 -25.57
CA PRO A 455 30.31 17.26 -25.01
C PRO A 455 30.42 16.90 -23.51
N ALA A 456 31.58 16.39 -23.10
CA ALA A 456 31.88 16.14 -21.69
C ALA A 456 31.78 17.43 -20.86
N GLY A 457 31.15 17.37 -19.69
CA GLY A 457 30.89 18.53 -18.84
C GLY A 457 29.64 19.34 -19.20
N SER A 458 28.97 19.02 -20.31
CA SER A 458 27.63 19.55 -20.58
C SER A 458 26.62 19.00 -19.56
N VAL A 459 25.56 19.77 -19.29
CA VAL A 459 24.60 19.46 -18.22
C VAL A 459 23.18 19.41 -18.77
N VAL A 460 22.43 18.38 -18.34
CA VAL A 460 20.97 18.31 -18.47
C VAL A 460 20.35 18.38 -17.09
N ARG A 461 19.48 19.36 -16.85
CA ARG A 461 18.68 19.49 -15.62
C ARG A 461 17.22 19.20 -15.94
N ILE A 462 16.56 18.44 -15.06
CA ILE A 462 15.16 18.02 -15.22
C ILE A 462 14.38 18.51 -14.01
N ILE A 463 13.54 19.52 -14.20
CA ILE A 463 12.73 20.16 -13.16
C ILE A 463 11.30 19.58 -13.22
N PRO A 464 10.88 18.75 -12.24
CA PRO A 464 9.53 18.21 -12.18
C PRO A 464 8.49 19.27 -11.77
N ALA A 465 7.25 19.11 -12.21
CA ALA A 465 6.10 19.85 -11.70
C ALA A 465 4.77 19.12 -11.95
N GLU A 466 3.75 19.48 -11.17
CA GLU A 466 2.38 19.00 -11.36
C GLU A 466 1.60 19.84 -12.39
N LEU A 467 2.02 21.10 -12.60
CA LEU A 467 1.31 22.10 -13.40
C LEU A 467 2.27 22.89 -14.29
N VAL A 468 1.71 23.59 -15.29
CA VAL A 468 2.40 24.54 -16.17
C VAL A 468 1.71 25.91 -16.17
N LYS A 469 2.50 26.97 -16.32
CA LYS A 469 2.07 28.36 -16.45
C LYS A 469 1.51 28.63 -17.85
N THR A 470 0.86 29.78 -18.02
CA THR A 470 0.33 30.25 -19.33
C THR A 470 1.42 30.43 -20.40
N ASN A 471 2.67 30.70 -20.02
CA ASN A 471 3.81 30.78 -20.95
C ASN A 471 4.46 29.41 -21.26
N GLY A 472 3.85 28.31 -20.84
CA GLY A 472 4.33 26.95 -21.10
C GLY A 472 5.44 26.44 -20.18
N THR A 473 6.06 27.29 -19.35
CA THR A 473 7.06 26.83 -18.36
C THR A 473 6.39 26.18 -17.14
N VAL A 474 7.13 25.36 -16.38
CA VAL A 474 6.56 24.66 -15.22
C VAL A 474 6.13 25.60 -14.09
N GLU A 475 5.05 25.23 -13.41
CA GLU A 475 4.53 25.93 -12.23
C GLU A 475 4.84 25.13 -10.96
N ARG A 476 5.54 25.77 -10.01
CA ARG A 476 5.99 25.16 -8.74
C ARG A 476 5.19 25.65 -7.52
N GLY A 477 4.03 26.28 -7.75
CA GLY A 477 3.15 26.79 -6.70
C GLY A 477 2.69 25.69 -5.74
N SER A 478 2.19 24.58 -6.28
CA SER A 478 1.79 23.40 -5.50
C SER A 478 2.91 22.76 -4.67
N ALA A 479 4.18 23.03 -5.01
CA ALA A 479 5.36 22.61 -4.26
C ALA A 479 5.77 23.60 -3.16
N GLY A 480 4.90 24.56 -2.79
CA GLY A 480 5.22 25.63 -1.85
C GLY A 480 6.32 26.58 -2.35
N GLY A 481 6.54 26.67 -3.67
CA GLY A 481 7.66 27.40 -4.27
C GLY A 481 9.02 26.70 -4.14
N GLY A 482 9.07 25.48 -3.60
CA GLY A 482 10.30 24.72 -3.38
C GLY A 482 11.05 24.36 -4.67
N ASN A 483 12.36 24.58 -4.67
CA ASN A 483 13.28 24.17 -5.74
C ASN A 483 13.70 22.70 -5.62
N ALA A 484 13.41 21.87 -6.64
CA ALA A 484 13.92 20.51 -6.72
C ALA A 484 14.07 20.05 -8.17
N TRP A 485 15.12 19.27 -8.47
CA TRP A 485 15.40 18.75 -9.82
C TRP A 485 16.37 17.56 -9.79
N TRP A 486 16.40 16.79 -10.87
CA TRP A 486 17.53 15.93 -11.21
C TRP A 486 18.53 16.70 -12.09
N GLN A 487 19.83 16.40 -11.97
CA GLN A 487 20.85 16.99 -12.85
C GLN A 487 21.88 15.94 -13.25
N PHE A 488 22.16 15.82 -14.54
CA PHE A 488 23.14 14.91 -15.10
C PHE A 488 24.23 15.70 -15.84
N THR A 489 25.49 15.47 -15.49
CA THR A 489 26.67 16.04 -16.17
C THR A 489 27.32 14.96 -17.01
N LEU A 490 27.42 15.19 -18.32
CA LEU A 490 27.85 14.20 -19.30
C LEU A 490 29.35 13.90 -19.20
N ALA A 491 29.72 12.65 -19.46
CA ALA A 491 31.11 12.21 -19.61
C ALA A 491 31.67 12.35 -21.04
N GLY A 492 30.81 12.61 -22.04
CA GLY A 492 31.17 12.73 -23.45
C GLY A 492 31.34 11.41 -24.18
N ARG A 493 30.72 10.31 -23.67
CA ARG A 493 30.96 8.94 -24.15
C ARG A 493 29.95 8.49 -25.23
N GLY A 494 29.55 9.40 -26.11
CA GLY A 494 28.48 9.17 -27.09
C GLY A 494 27.11 9.21 -26.42
N ASN A 495 26.36 8.12 -26.50
CA ASN A 495 25.01 8.03 -25.94
C ASN A 495 25.06 7.52 -24.50
N GLU A 496 24.81 8.41 -23.55
CA GLU A 496 24.76 8.16 -22.12
C GLU A 496 23.30 7.96 -21.66
N ASN A 497 23.10 7.09 -20.66
CA ASN A 497 21.80 6.83 -20.06
C ASN A 497 21.88 7.15 -18.57
N TYR A 498 20.90 7.89 -18.05
CA TYR A 498 20.82 8.26 -16.64
C TYR A 498 19.47 7.85 -16.04
N PHE A 499 19.54 7.25 -14.86
CA PHE A 499 18.39 6.99 -14.00
C PHE A 499 18.84 7.26 -12.54
N PRO A 500 18.11 8.09 -11.78
CA PRO A 500 18.48 8.45 -10.42
C PRO A 500 18.39 7.26 -9.45
N LYS A 501 18.98 7.41 -8.25
CA LYS A 501 18.93 6.36 -7.20
C LYS A 501 18.12 6.78 -5.98
N PHE A 502 18.22 8.03 -5.57
CA PHE A 502 17.80 8.48 -4.23
C PHE A 502 16.85 9.68 -4.23
N PHE A 503 16.22 9.98 -5.37
CA PHE A 503 15.23 11.05 -5.49
C PHE A 503 14.10 10.73 -6.50
N TYR A 504 12.87 10.73 -6.01
CA TYR A 504 11.62 10.77 -6.78
C TYR A 504 10.90 12.12 -6.57
N HIS A 505 9.87 12.43 -7.35
CA HIS A 505 9.03 13.60 -7.11
C HIS A 505 7.63 13.41 -7.72
N GLY A 506 6.59 13.98 -7.10
CA GLY A 506 5.26 14.11 -7.70
C GLY A 506 5.26 15.01 -8.93
N SER A 507 4.89 14.51 -10.11
CA SER A 507 4.89 15.30 -11.33
C SER A 507 4.03 14.73 -12.45
N ARG A 508 3.58 15.64 -13.31
CA ARG A 508 3.10 15.36 -14.67
C ARG A 508 4.01 15.95 -15.75
N TYR A 509 4.74 17.02 -15.43
CA TYR A 509 5.55 17.77 -16.38
C TYR A 509 7.02 17.75 -15.99
N PHE A 510 7.89 17.69 -16.99
CA PHE A 510 9.34 17.89 -16.85
C PHE A 510 9.77 19.09 -17.69
N GLN A 511 10.29 20.15 -17.06
CA GLN A 511 11.08 21.17 -17.77
C GLN A 511 12.54 20.71 -17.80
N VAL A 512 13.05 20.49 -19.01
CA VAL A 512 14.44 20.10 -19.25
C VAL A 512 15.24 21.30 -19.72
N GLU A 513 16.30 21.63 -18.99
CA GLU A 513 17.26 22.68 -19.29
C GLU A 513 18.61 22.06 -19.69
N CYS A 514 19.04 22.29 -20.91
CA CYS A 514 20.32 21.85 -21.46
C CYS A 514 21.34 23.00 -21.40
N ARG A 515 22.56 22.72 -20.96
CA ARG A 515 23.66 23.69 -20.83
C ARG A 515 24.94 23.11 -21.41
N ALA A 516 25.62 23.88 -22.23
CA ALA A 516 26.92 23.49 -22.79
C ALA A 516 28.02 23.49 -21.71
N ALA A 517 29.07 22.70 -21.91
CA ALA A 517 30.25 22.67 -21.03
C ALA A 517 31.00 24.02 -20.96
N THR A 518 30.89 24.84 -22.00
CA THR A 518 31.50 26.17 -22.12
C THR A 518 30.47 27.20 -22.58
N ASN A 519 30.69 28.48 -22.27
CA ASN A 519 29.81 29.55 -22.73
C ASN A 519 29.83 29.64 -24.27
N GLY A 520 28.67 29.57 -24.91
CA GLY A 520 28.54 29.51 -26.37
C GLY A 520 28.88 28.15 -27.02
N GLY A 521 29.16 27.10 -26.23
CA GLY A 521 29.43 25.76 -26.75
C GLY A 521 28.17 24.99 -27.22
N GLU A 522 28.37 23.78 -27.74
CA GLU A 522 27.29 22.88 -28.16
C GLU A 522 26.44 22.40 -26.96
N LEU A 523 25.11 22.49 -27.10
CA LEU A 523 24.17 21.98 -26.10
C LEU A 523 24.06 20.44 -26.21
N PRO A 524 23.90 19.73 -25.07
CA PRO A 524 23.62 18.30 -25.10
C PRO A 524 22.25 18.02 -25.75
N VAL A 525 22.19 16.96 -26.55
CA VAL A 525 20.99 16.51 -27.27
C VAL A 525 20.31 15.42 -26.45
N VAL A 526 19.11 15.70 -25.96
CA VAL A 526 18.21 14.73 -25.33
C VAL A 526 17.61 13.83 -26.40
N GLU A 527 17.98 12.55 -26.41
CA GLU A 527 17.40 11.55 -27.33
C GLU A 527 16.05 11.04 -26.82
N SER A 528 15.90 10.86 -25.50
CA SER A 528 14.64 10.51 -24.86
C SER A 528 14.60 10.95 -23.41
N ILE A 529 13.43 11.36 -22.96
CA ILE A 529 13.10 11.58 -21.55
C ILE A 529 11.81 10.80 -21.24
N GLU A 530 11.80 10.08 -20.12
CA GLU A 530 10.68 9.24 -19.70
C GLU A 530 10.42 9.44 -18.20
N GLY A 531 9.15 9.44 -17.79
CA GLY A 531 8.75 9.40 -16.39
C GLY A 531 8.51 7.97 -15.95
N VAL A 532 9.36 7.44 -15.08
CA VAL A 532 9.19 6.10 -14.48
C VAL A 532 8.39 6.25 -13.20
N VAL A 533 7.19 5.68 -13.15
CA VAL A 533 6.33 5.65 -11.96
C VAL A 533 7.00 4.81 -10.87
N VAL A 534 7.06 5.32 -9.64
CA VAL A 534 7.70 4.64 -8.50
C VAL A 534 6.85 4.73 -7.23
N HIS A 535 6.61 3.59 -6.58
CA HIS A 535 5.90 3.48 -5.30
C HIS A 535 6.20 2.14 -4.60
N SER A 536 5.71 1.92 -3.38
CA SER A 536 5.77 0.63 -2.69
C SER A 536 4.92 -0.44 -3.40
N ASP A 537 5.40 -1.68 -3.41
CA ASP A 537 4.88 -2.82 -4.18
C ASP A 537 3.67 -3.56 -3.55
N ALA A 538 2.74 -2.80 -2.97
CA ALA A 538 1.49 -3.36 -2.46
C ALA A 538 0.66 -4.01 -3.60
N GLU A 539 0.27 -5.28 -3.41
CA GLU A 539 -0.52 -6.05 -4.38
C GLU A 539 -1.91 -5.39 -4.56
N PRO A 540 -2.35 -5.03 -5.78
CA PRO A 540 -3.73 -4.62 -6.01
C PRO A 540 -4.69 -5.78 -5.70
N VAL A 541 -5.65 -5.56 -4.81
CA VAL A 541 -6.62 -6.58 -4.36
C VAL A 541 -8.06 -6.22 -4.68
N GLY A 542 -8.32 -4.97 -5.08
CA GLY A 542 -9.64 -4.47 -5.48
C GLY A 542 -9.71 -4.10 -6.95
N GLU A 543 -10.81 -4.47 -7.59
CA GLU A 543 -11.23 -3.94 -8.89
C GLU A 543 -12.68 -3.50 -8.78
N PHE A 544 -13.01 -2.33 -9.33
CA PHE A 544 -14.34 -1.72 -9.34
C PHE A 544 -14.66 -1.13 -10.71
N GLU A 545 -15.89 -1.31 -11.18
CA GLU A 545 -16.40 -0.74 -12.43
C GLU A 545 -17.93 -0.56 -12.31
N CYS A 546 -18.49 0.51 -12.88
CA CYS A 546 -19.94 0.69 -12.92
C CYS A 546 -20.42 1.37 -14.21
N SER A 547 -21.74 1.43 -14.40
CA SER A 547 -22.35 2.06 -15.58
C SER A 547 -22.24 3.59 -15.63
N ASN A 548 -21.59 4.23 -14.65
CA ASN A 548 -21.45 5.67 -14.56
C ASN A 548 -19.98 6.04 -14.80
N GLU A 549 -19.69 6.60 -15.98
CA GLU A 549 -18.33 6.94 -16.42
C GLU A 549 -17.66 8.00 -15.54
N LEU A 550 -18.42 8.86 -14.86
CA LEU A 550 -17.84 9.80 -13.92
C LEU A 550 -17.30 9.04 -12.70
N PHE A 551 -18.03 8.06 -12.16
CA PHE A 551 -17.56 7.26 -11.03
C PHE A 551 -16.34 6.40 -11.39
N ASN A 552 -16.30 5.81 -12.59
CA ASN A 552 -15.11 5.09 -13.07
C ASN A 552 -13.88 6.03 -13.12
N ARG A 553 -14.04 7.26 -13.62
CA ARG A 553 -12.96 8.27 -13.63
C ARG A 553 -12.60 8.82 -12.25
N ILE A 554 -13.52 8.81 -11.28
CA ILE A 554 -13.25 9.15 -9.87
C ILE A 554 -12.41 8.06 -9.21
N HIS A 555 -12.71 6.79 -9.49
CA HIS A 555 -11.90 5.64 -9.05
C HIS A 555 -10.46 5.77 -9.57
N GLU A 556 -10.26 5.99 -10.87
CA GLU A 556 -8.93 6.24 -11.46
C GLU A 556 -8.19 7.43 -10.81
N LEU A 557 -8.88 8.57 -10.62
CA LEU A 557 -8.32 9.79 -10.02
C LEU A 557 -7.76 9.52 -8.60
N ILE A 558 -8.50 8.76 -7.80
CA ILE A 558 -8.14 8.43 -6.42
C ILE A 558 -7.04 7.37 -6.39
N ARG A 559 -7.15 6.30 -7.19
CA ARG A 559 -6.17 5.21 -7.26
C ARG A 559 -4.78 5.72 -7.68
N TRP A 560 -4.69 6.72 -8.58
CA TRP A 560 -3.43 7.39 -8.89
C TRP A 560 -2.82 8.13 -7.71
N ALA A 561 -3.62 8.83 -6.90
CA ALA A 561 -3.15 9.56 -5.73
C ALA A 561 -2.70 8.61 -4.61
N GLN A 562 -3.46 7.54 -4.36
CA GLN A 562 -3.12 6.52 -3.37
C GLN A 562 -1.77 5.88 -3.73
N ARG A 563 -1.64 5.33 -4.96
CA ARG A 563 -0.39 4.74 -5.47
C ARG A 563 0.80 5.69 -5.32
N SER A 564 0.61 6.95 -5.71
CA SER A 564 1.69 7.95 -5.69
C SER A 564 2.27 8.21 -4.29
N ASN A 565 1.50 7.90 -3.25
CA ASN A 565 1.81 8.21 -1.87
C ASN A 565 2.16 6.98 -1.02
N LEU A 566 2.32 5.81 -1.64
CA LEU A 566 2.92 4.65 -1.00
C LEU A 566 4.45 4.76 -1.12
N ALA A 567 5.11 5.37 -0.12
CA ALA A 567 6.55 5.65 -0.16
C ALA A 567 7.21 5.41 1.20
N SER A 568 7.34 4.13 1.60
CA SER A 568 7.77 3.67 2.93
C SER A 568 6.87 4.07 4.12
N VAL A 569 6.14 5.19 4.00
CA VAL A 569 4.96 5.57 4.79
C VAL A 569 3.81 5.86 3.80
N LEU A 570 2.60 6.07 4.32
CA LEU A 570 1.55 6.78 3.59
C LEU A 570 1.85 8.28 3.61
N THR A 571 2.39 8.86 2.52
CA THR A 571 2.72 10.29 2.48
C THR A 571 1.50 11.17 2.19
N ASP A 572 1.43 12.39 2.73
CA ASP A 572 0.42 13.37 2.29
C ASP A 572 0.49 13.67 0.79
N CYS A 573 1.70 13.96 0.31
CA CYS A 573 1.97 14.24 -1.08
C CYS A 573 3.40 13.85 -1.50
N PRO A 574 3.63 13.49 -2.78
CA PRO A 574 4.89 12.91 -3.24
C PRO A 574 5.96 13.93 -3.66
N HIS A 575 5.66 15.23 -3.64
CA HIS A 575 6.56 16.31 -4.08
C HIS A 575 7.08 17.18 -2.94
N ARG A 576 6.18 17.80 -2.15
CA ARG A 576 6.56 18.83 -1.15
C ARG A 576 6.90 18.27 0.24
N GLU A 577 5.98 17.63 0.96
CA GLU A 577 6.19 17.31 2.38
C GLU A 577 6.62 15.88 2.62
N ARG A 578 6.00 14.91 1.95
CA ARG A 578 6.36 13.48 2.06
C ARG A 578 6.36 12.98 3.51
N LEU A 579 5.42 13.51 4.32
CA LEU A 579 5.31 13.20 5.74
C LEU A 579 4.24 12.13 5.94
N GLY A 580 4.50 11.19 6.85
CA GLY A 580 3.57 10.13 7.24
C GLY A 580 2.45 10.64 8.14
N TRP A 581 1.57 11.50 7.62
CA TRP A 581 0.43 12.03 8.37
C TRP A 581 -0.55 10.89 8.72
N LEU A 582 -0.98 10.83 9.99
CA LEU A 582 -1.57 9.63 10.58
C LEU A 582 -3.06 9.41 10.32
N GLU A 583 -3.84 10.47 10.16
CA GLU A 583 -5.26 10.45 9.79
C GLU A 583 -5.52 9.59 8.55
N GLN A 584 -4.59 9.60 7.59
CA GLN A 584 -4.70 8.85 6.35
C GLN A 584 -4.81 7.33 6.54
N TYR A 585 -4.21 6.79 7.60
CA TYR A 585 -4.25 5.35 7.86
C TYR A 585 -5.64 4.86 8.30
N HIS A 586 -6.52 5.74 8.79
CA HIS A 586 -7.87 5.37 9.25
C HIS A 586 -9.02 6.07 8.50
N LEU A 587 -8.87 7.33 8.08
CA LEU A 587 -9.87 8.04 7.28
C LEU A 587 -9.97 7.45 5.87
N ASN A 588 -8.82 7.25 5.22
CA ASN A 588 -8.72 6.51 3.97
C ASN A 588 -8.50 5.01 4.18
N GLY A 589 -8.38 4.55 5.43
CA GLY A 589 -8.06 3.17 5.80
C GLY A 589 -8.93 2.09 5.12
N PRO A 590 -10.27 2.19 5.11
CA PRO A 590 -11.12 1.21 4.41
C PRO A 590 -10.99 1.31 2.89
N SER A 591 -10.90 2.53 2.35
CA SER A 591 -10.69 2.78 0.91
C SER A 591 -9.38 2.17 0.40
N LEU A 592 -8.30 2.34 1.16
CA LEU A 592 -6.99 1.76 0.88
C LEU A 592 -7.00 0.24 0.98
N ARG A 593 -7.72 -0.35 1.94
CA ARG A 593 -7.79 -1.81 2.12
C ARG A 593 -8.59 -2.52 1.04
N TYR A 594 -9.60 -1.88 0.43
CA TYR A 594 -10.24 -2.45 -0.75
C TYR A 594 -9.31 -2.45 -1.96
N GLU A 595 -8.51 -1.40 -2.14
CA GLU A 595 -7.66 -1.22 -3.32
C GLU A 595 -6.37 -2.08 -3.28
N PHE A 596 -5.65 -2.13 -2.14
CA PHE A 596 -4.30 -2.70 -2.04
C PHE A 596 -4.09 -3.55 -0.77
N ASP A 597 -3.30 -4.64 -0.87
CA ASP A 597 -2.80 -5.38 0.30
C ASP A 597 -1.75 -4.55 1.04
N LEU A 598 -2.24 -3.75 1.97
CA LEU A 598 -1.45 -2.84 2.80
C LEU A 598 -1.23 -3.39 4.21
N SER A 599 -1.44 -4.69 4.44
CA SER A 599 -1.32 -5.33 5.77
C SER A 599 0.04 -5.05 6.43
N ARG A 600 1.13 -5.13 5.65
CA ARG A 600 2.48 -4.75 6.08
C ARG A 600 2.69 -3.24 6.25
N MET A 601 2.01 -2.40 5.46
CA MET A 601 2.09 -0.94 5.60
C MET A 601 1.39 -0.47 6.89
N PHE A 602 0.23 -1.05 7.23
CA PHE A 602 -0.46 -0.75 8.50
C PHE A 602 0.33 -1.24 9.72
N GLN A 603 0.92 -2.46 9.66
CA GLN A 603 1.83 -2.95 10.70
C GLN A 603 3.06 -2.03 10.86
N LYS A 604 3.66 -1.58 9.76
CA LYS A 604 4.78 -0.63 9.78
C LYS A 604 4.39 0.72 10.37
N GLY A 605 3.25 1.29 9.96
CA GLY A 605 2.73 2.55 10.49
C GLY A 605 2.49 2.49 12.00
N MET A 606 1.95 1.39 12.51
CA MET A 606 1.78 1.15 13.96
C MET A 606 3.12 1.11 14.71
N ASN A 607 4.16 0.52 14.12
CA ASN A 607 5.51 0.55 14.69
C ASN A 607 6.08 1.98 14.72
N ASP A 608 5.94 2.76 13.63
CA ASP A 608 6.39 4.17 13.61
C ASP A 608 5.64 5.01 14.65
N MET A 609 4.32 4.83 14.79
CA MET A 609 3.50 5.53 15.81
C MET A 609 3.98 5.19 17.23
N ALA A 610 4.35 3.92 17.48
CA ALA A 610 4.88 3.49 18.76
C ALA A 610 6.30 4.04 19.04
N ASP A 611 7.16 4.16 18.02
CA ASP A 611 8.48 4.78 18.13
C ASP A 611 8.40 6.31 18.35
N ALA A 612 7.38 6.96 17.77
CA ALA A 612 7.13 8.39 17.88
C ALA A 612 6.36 8.80 19.16
N GLN A 613 5.70 7.86 19.86
CA GLN A 613 4.93 8.16 21.06
C GLN A 613 5.84 8.68 22.20
N LEU A 614 5.45 9.79 22.82
CA LEU A 614 6.17 10.36 23.95
C LEU A 614 5.80 9.69 25.28
N ALA A 615 6.58 10.00 26.32
CA ALA A 615 6.46 9.37 27.65
C ALA A 615 5.14 9.67 28.38
N ASP A 616 4.49 10.79 28.06
CA ASP A 616 3.15 11.18 28.54
C ASP A 616 2.00 10.46 27.82
N GLY A 617 2.30 9.70 26.76
CA GLY A 617 1.33 9.01 25.92
C GLY A 617 0.96 9.74 24.63
N PHE A 618 1.44 10.97 24.42
CA PHE A 618 1.17 11.74 23.22
C PHE A 618 1.69 11.03 21.95
N VAL A 619 0.83 10.90 20.94
CA VAL A 619 1.19 10.45 19.59
C VAL A 619 1.13 11.68 18.67
N PRO A 620 2.25 12.11 18.06
CA PRO A 620 2.26 13.23 17.11
C PRO A 620 1.46 12.93 15.84
N ASN A 621 0.93 13.97 15.18
CA ASN A 621 0.14 13.83 13.95
C ASN A 621 0.88 13.20 12.75
N ILE A 622 2.19 12.98 12.86
CA ILE A 622 3.04 12.34 11.85
C ILE A 622 3.95 11.32 12.53
N ALA A 623 4.05 10.12 11.96
CA ALA A 623 5.08 9.15 12.32
C ALA A 623 5.83 8.64 11.08
N PRO A 624 7.18 8.57 11.10
CA PRO A 624 8.09 9.11 12.11
C PRO A 624 8.04 10.65 12.21
N GLU A 625 8.14 11.21 13.43
CA GLU A 625 8.08 12.67 13.69
C GLU A 625 9.37 13.39 13.24
N TYR A 626 9.61 13.49 11.92
CA TYR A 626 10.73 14.25 11.38
C TYR A 626 10.53 15.77 11.54
N VAL A 627 9.31 16.27 11.37
CA VAL A 627 8.98 17.69 11.52
C VAL A 627 8.20 17.92 12.82
N VAL A 628 8.87 18.53 13.79
CA VAL A 628 8.22 19.00 15.03
C VAL A 628 7.57 20.36 14.74
N PHE A 629 6.25 20.37 14.53
CA PHE A 629 5.50 21.63 14.37
C PHE A 629 5.25 22.27 15.75
N GLY A 630 5.97 23.34 16.07
CA GLY A 630 5.87 24.00 17.39
C GLY A 630 7.20 24.61 17.81
N LYS A 631 7.30 25.02 19.08
CA LYS A 631 8.53 25.58 19.67
C LYS A 631 9.52 24.49 20.14
N SER A 632 9.02 23.36 20.65
CA SER A 632 9.83 22.22 21.11
C SER A 632 9.05 20.91 21.00
N LYS A 633 9.67 19.78 21.39
CA LYS A 633 8.99 18.48 21.51
C LYS A 633 8.01 18.39 22.69
N ASP A 634 8.02 19.37 23.58
CA ASP A 634 7.14 19.49 24.75
C ASP A 634 5.99 20.50 24.48
N ASP A 635 5.97 21.10 23.29
CA ASP A 635 4.93 22.02 22.85
C ASP A 635 3.76 21.25 22.23
N HIS A 636 2.66 21.14 22.98
CA HIS A 636 1.38 20.60 22.53
C HIS A 636 0.37 21.71 22.18
N SER A 637 0.80 22.97 21.97
CA SER A 637 -0.13 24.06 21.60
C SER A 637 -0.40 24.13 20.09
N ASN A 638 0.42 23.44 19.27
CA ASN A 638 0.32 23.50 17.82
C ASN A 638 -0.55 22.38 17.24
N ALA A 639 -1.67 22.76 16.64
CA ALA A 639 -2.62 21.85 15.99
C ALA A 639 -2.02 20.97 14.88
N PHE A 640 -0.97 21.42 14.17
CA PHE A 640 -0.29 20.60 13.16
C PHE A 640 0.52 19.44 13.77
N ARG A 641 0.75 19.47 15.09
CA ARG A 641 1.45 18.43 15.83
C ARG A 641 0.51 17.59 16.68
N ASP A 642 -0.45 18.24 17.34
CA ASP A 642 -1.42 17.64 18.25
C ASP A 642 -2.85 17.92 17.76
N SER A 643 -3.46 16.92 17.12
CA SER A 643 -4.87 16.87 16.73
C SER A 643 -5.40 15.46 17.00
N PRO A 644 -6.49 15.30 17.79
CA PRO A 644 -6.99 13.96 18.14
C PRO A 644 -7.29 13.09 16.92
N GLU A 645 -7.88 13.66 15.87
CA GLU A 645 -8.28 12.94 14.65
C GLU A 645 -7.09 12.32 13.89
N TRP A 646 -5.87 12.77 14.15
CA TRP A 646 -4.63 12.19 13.64
C TRP A 646 -4.05 11.15 14.61
N GLY A 647 -3.86 11.49 15.89
CA GLY A 647 -3.28 10.58 16.87
C GLY A 647 -4.13 9.33 17.16
N SER A 648 -5.47 9.46 17.06
CA SER A 648 -6.44 8.35 17.13
C SER A 648 -6.17 7.25 16.10
N ALA A 649 -5.42 7.51 15.03
CA ALA A 649 -4.97 6.47 14.11
C ALA A 649 -4.33 5.27 14.84
N PHE A 650 -3.61 5.51 15.94
CA PHE A 650 -2.97 4.47 16.74
C PHE A 650 -3.97 3.50 17.41
N ILE A 651 -5.27 3.83 17.44
CA ILE A 651 -6.35 3.00 17.99
C ILE A 651 -7.31 2.55 16.86
N LEU A 652 -7.63 3.43 15.92
CA LEU A 652 -8.54 3.15 14.82
C LEU A 652 -7.95 2.23 13.76
N VAL A 653 -6.65 2.33 13.45
CA VAL A 653 -5.95 1.48 12.47
C VAL A 653 -5.96 0.00 12.86
N PRO A 654 -5.56 -0.42 14.07
CA PRO A 654 -5.55 -1.84 14.43
C PRO A 654 -6.98 -2.41 14.55
N TRP A 655 -7.98 -1.59 14.92
CA TRP A 655 -9.38 -1.99 14.89
C TRP A 655 -9.90 -2.25 13.47
N GLN A 656 -9.65 -1.33 12.53
CA GLN A 656 -9.99 -1.55 11.11
C GLN A 656 -9.23 -2.75 10.52
N GLN A 657 -7.97 -2.96 10.90
CA GLN A 657 -7.19 -4.11 10.46
C GLN A 657 -7.82 -5.42 10.95
N TYR A 658 -8.24 -5.48 12.22
CA TYR A 658 -8.98 -6.60 12.79
C TYR A 658 -10.28 -6.86 12.00
N GLN A 659 -11.10 -5.85 11.74
CA GLN A 659 -12.33 -5.99 10.95
C GLN A 659 -12.09 -6.60 9.55
N PHE A 660 -11.07 -6.11 8.83
CA PHE A 660 -10.76 -6.57 7.47
C PHE A 660 -10.02 -7.92 7.41
N THR A 661 -9.31 -8.33 8.47
CA THR A 661 -8.36 -9.47 8.39
C THR A 661 -8.46 -10.50 9.51
N GLY A 662 -9.29 -10.27 10.52
CA GLY A 662 -9.36 -11.09 11.73
C GLY A 662 -8.11 -10.98 12.62
N ASP A 663 -7.11 -10.17 12.26
CA ASP A 663 -5.86 -10.06 13.00
C ASP A 663 -6.03 -9.23 14.28
N VAL A 664 -5.89 -9.87 15.43
CA VAL A 664 -5.84 -9.20 16.74
C VAL A 664 -4.42 -8.79 17.14
N GLU A 665 -3.39 -9.09 16.34
CA GLU A 665 -2.00 -8.92 16.78
C GLU A 665 -1.60 -7.45 16.93
N LEU A 666 -2.04 -6.55 16.05
CA LEU A 666 -1.75 -5.12 16.22
C LEU A 666 -2.44 -4.55 17.47
N LEU A 667 -3.65 -5.03 17.79
CA LEU A 667 -4.32 -4.69 19.05
C LEU A 667 -3.50 -5.22 20.24
N ARG A 668 -3.04 -6.47 20.19
CA ARG A 668 -2.24 -7.13 21.24
C ARG A 668 -0.88 -6.47 21.48
N ALA A 669 -0.14 -6.17 20.42
CA ALA A 669 1.23 -5.69 20.47
C ALA A 669 1.35 -4.23 20.96
N HIS A 670 0.32 -3.41 20.69
CA HIS A 670 0.31 -1.98 21.01
C HIS A 670 -0.70 -1.59 22.11
N TYR A 671 -1.36 -2.57 22.76
CA TYR A 671 -2.46 -2.31 23.71
C TYR A 671 -2.12 -1.33 24.84
N GLU A 672 -0.96 -1.49 25.49
CA GLU A 672 -0.56 -0.60 26.60
C GLU A 672 -0.14 0.79 26.09
N GLN A 673 0.33 0.90 24.85
CA GLN A 673 0.64 2.17 24.19
C GLN A 673 -0.64 2.91 23.76
N MET A 674 -1.65 2.18 23.25
CA MET A 674 -3.00 2.72 22.97
C MET A 674 -3.65 3.29 24.25
N LYS A 675 -3.54 2.57 25.39
CA LYS A 675 -4.00 3.07 26.70
C LYS A 675 -3.37 4.40 27.09
N ARG A 676 -2.06 4.57 26.87
CA ARG A 676 -1.38 5.84 27.15
C ARG A 676 -1.91 6.98 26.28
N TYR A 677 -2.30 6.72 25.04
CA TYR A 677 -2.89 7.76 24.18
C TYR A 677 -4.30 8.18 24.65
N VAL A 678 -5.16 7.24 25.04
CA VAL A 678 -6.47 7.58 25.66
C VAL A 678 -6.28 8.34 26.98
N ALA A 679 -5.31 7.93 27.80
CA ALA A 679 -4.96 8.65 29.03
C ALA A 679 -4.47 10.08 28.72
N TYR A 680 -3.62 10.25 27.71
CA TYR A 680 -3.17 11.56 27.23
C TYR A 680 -4.35 12.45 26.83
N LEU A 681 -5.28 11.97 25.99
CA LEU A 681 -6.49 12.74 25.63
C LEU A 681 -7.31 13.11 26.87
N GLY A 682 -7.38 12.23 27.88
CA GLY A 682 -7.97 12.53 29.19
C GLY A 682 -7.31 13.71 29.92
N THR A 683 -5.99 13.90 29.80
CA THR A 683 -5.30 15.10 30.35
C THR A 683 -5.59 16.39 29.59
N ARG A 684 -6.05 16.27 28.34
CA ARG A 684 -6.41 17.39 27.45
C ARG A 684 -7.91 17.74 27.54
N ALA A 685 -8.69 16.90 28.21
CA ALA A 685 -10.13 17.08 28.37
C ALA A 685 -10.46 17.98 29.59
N SER A 686 -11.46 18.83 29.43
CA SER A 686 -12.13 19.52 30.54
C SER A 686 -13.58 19.07 30.59
N ASN A 687 -14.05 18.52 31.72
CA ASN A 687 -15.37 17.89 31.84
C ASN A 687 -15.67 16.87 30.72
N ASN A 688 -14.68 16.02 30.40
CA ASN A 688 -14.67 15.07 29.27
C ASN A 688 -14.66 15.68 27.84
N ILE A 689 -14.66 17.01 27.68
CA ILE A 689 -14.59 17.69 26.37
C ILE A 689 -13.13 18.00 26.01
N VAL A 690 -12.65 17.47 24.88
CA VAL A 690 -11.35 17.83 24.26
C VAL A 690 -11.60 18.89 23.19
N SER A 691 -10.79 19.96 23.15
CA SER A 691 -11.12 21.17 22.38
C SER A 691 -10.03 21.72 21.44
N HIS A 692 -8.91 21.01 21.29
CA HIS A 692 -7.78 21.40 20.43
C HIS A 692 -7.77 20.67 19.08
N GLY A 693 -6.77 20.95 18.23
CA GLY A 693 -6.56 20.26 16.94
C GLY A 693 -6.80 21.11 15.68
N LEU A 694 -6.83 20.43 14.53
CA LEU A 694 -7.12 20.96 13.19
C LEU A 694 -8.63 21.01 12.91
N GLY A 695 -9.37 20.02 13.42
CA GLY A 695 -10.81 19.81 13.15
C GLY A 695 -11.05 19.22 11.77
N ASP A 696 -12.23 19.49 11.20
CA ASP A 696 -12.62 19.14 9.83
C ASP A 696 -11.80 19.91 8.76
N TRP A 697 -10.55 19.48 8.57
CA TRP A 697 -9.55 20.10 7.71
C TRP A 697 -10.00 20.15 6.24
N TYR A 698 -9.84 21.31 5.59
CA TYR A 698 -10.25 21.55 4.19
C TYR A 698 -11.76 21.47 3.91
N ASP A 699 -12.59 21.73 4.92
CA ASP A 699 -14.02 21.96 4.73
C ASP A 699 -14.32 23.12 3.75
N VAL A 700 -15.45 23.02 3.05
CA VAL A 700 -15.88 24.00 2.02
C VAL A 700 -16.68 25.12 2.68
N GLY A 701 -16.00 25.88 3.54
CA GLY A 701 -16.52 27.08 4.18
C GLY A 701 -16.42 28.36 3.32
N PRO A 702 -16.83 29.52 3.87
CA PRO A 702 -16.82 30.80 3.14
C PRO A 702 -15.44 31.43 2.93
N LYS A 703 -14.40 30.95 3.64
CA LYS A 703 -13.00 31.38 3.49
C LYS A 703 -12.22 30.33 2.68
N PRO A 704 -11.01 30.67 2.15
CA PRO A 704 -10.15 29.69 1.49
C PRO A 704 -9.88 28.45 2.37
N PRO A 705 -9.83 27.24 1.79
CA PRO A 705 -9.68 26.00 2.55
C PRO A 705 -8.37 25.95 3.37
N GLY A 706 -8.46 25.29 4.52
CA GLY A 706 -7.43 25.26 5.57
C GLY A 706 -8.00 24.64 6.84
N PHE A 707 -7.82 25.31 7.97
CA PHE A 707 -8.49 24.97 9.23
C PHE A 707 -10.02 24.93 9.10
N ALA A 708 -10.66 24.03 9.86
CA ALA A 708 -12.11 23.88 9.90
C ALA A 708 -12.83 25.21 10.14
N GLN A 709 -13.88 25.46 9.37
CA GLN A 709 -14.66 26.70 9.36
C GLN A 709 -16.10 26.50 9.84
N LEU A 710 -16.68 25.33 9.55
CA LEU A 710 -18.08 25.00 9.75
C LEU A 710 -18.31 24.14 10.99
N THR A 711 -17.38 23.23 11.30
CA THR A 711 -17.50 22.29 12.43
C THR A 711 -16.60 22.74 13.59
N PRO A 712 -17.12 22.92 14.82
CA PRO A 712 -16.27 23.22 15.96
C PRO A 712 -15.28 22.10 16.25
N LYS A 713 -14.00 22.43 16.44
CA LYS A 713 -12.94 21.45 16.71
C LYS A 713 -13.22 20.58 17.93
N ALA A 714 -13.87 21.14 18.95
CA ALA A 714 -14.22 20.39 20.15
C ALA A 714 -15.21 19.24 19.89
N LEU A 715 -16.05 19.36 18.85
CA LEU A 715 -16.95 18.29 18.43
C LEU A 715 -16.15 17.13 17.84
N THR A 716 -15.26 17.39 16.87
CA THR A 716 -14.43 16.33 16.28
C THR A 716 -13.50 15.72 17.33
N ALA A 717 -12.73 16.54 18.04
CA ALA A 717 -11.80 16.10 19.08
C ALA A 717 -12.46 15.24 20.18
N THR A 718 -13.62 15.64 20.71
CA THR A 718 -14.32 14.86 21.75
C THR A 718 -14.95 13.59 21.21
N ALA A 719 -15.47 13.61 19.98
CA ALA A 719 -16.02 12.42 19.33
C ALA A 719 -14.96 11.34 19.14
N PHE A 720 -13.76 11.72 18.69
CA PHE A 720 -12.62 10.80 18.56
C PHE A 720 -12.14 10.29 19.91
N TYR A 721 -12.03 11.14 20.94
CA TYR A 721 -11.71 10.70 22.31
C TYR A 721 -12.70 9.65 22.85
N GLN A 722 -14.00 9.85 22.61
CA GLN A 722 -15.03 8.89 22.98
C GLN A 722 -14.89 7.57 22.22
N HIS A 723 -14.71 7.64 20.89
CA HIS A 723 -14.67 6.47 20.02
C HIS A 723 -13.40 5.61 20.25
N ASP A 724 -12.27 6.26 20.48
CA ASP A 724 -11.01 5.61 20.89
C ASP A 724 -11.19 4.87 22.22
N THR A 725 -11.83 5.51 23.21
CA THR A 725 -12.12 4.89 24.51
C THR A 725 -13.05 3.68 24.35
N TRP A 726 -14.06 3.76 23.48
CA TRP A 726 -14.96 2.65 23.18
C TRP A 726 -14.25 1.49 22.45
N ILE A 727 -13.41 1.77 21.43
CA ILE A 727 -12.61 0.74 20.75
C ILE A 727 -11.63 0.08 21.72
N LEU A 728 -11.04 0.84 22.63
CA LEU A 728 -10.14 0.29 23.64
C LEU A 728 -10.86 -0.70 24.58
N ALA A 729 -12.13 -0.44 24.89
CA ALA A 729 -12.98 -1.40 25.59
C ALA A 729 -13.24 -2.68 24.76
N GLN A 730 -13.51 -2.55 23.46
CA GLN A 730 -13.68 -3.71 22.57
C GLN A 730 -12.38 -4.54 22.47
N ALA A 731 -11.24 -3.86 22.30
CA ALA A 731 -9.92 -4.48 22.25
C ALA A 731 -9.59 -5.19 23.57
N ALA A 732 -9.91 -4.60 24.72
CA ALA A 732 -9.77 -5.24 26.02
C ALA A 732 -10.57 -6.55 26.10
N GLY A 733 -11.82 -6.56 25.61
CA GLY A 733 -12.65 -7.76 25.51
C GLY A 733 -12.03 -8.85 24.63
N LEU A 734 -11.58 -8.51 23.43
CA LEU A 734 -10.89 -9.42 22.50
C LEU A 734 -9.58 -10.00 23.06
N LEU A 735 -8.92 -9.27 23.97
CA LEU A 735 -7.68 -9.68 24.63
C LEU A 735 -7.91 -10.37 25.99
N GLY A 736 -9.17 -10.55 26.43
CA GLY A 736 -9.53 -11.20 27.69
C GLY A 736 -9.32 -10.32 28.94
N LYS A 737 -9.15 -9.01 28.78
CA LYS A 737 -8.94 -8.02 29.85
C LYS A 737 -10.29 -7.47 30.35
N THR A 738 -11.09 -8.31 31.00
CA THR A 738 -12.48 -8.00 31.40
C THR A 738 -12.64 -6.74 32.27
N ASP A 739 -11.74 -6.52 33.22
CA ASP A 739 -11.81 -5.36 34.12
C ASP A 739 -11.54 -4.06 33.37
N GLU A 740 -10.56 -4.08 32.46
CA GLU A 740 -10.24 -2.94 31.60
C GLU A 740 -11.36 -2.67 30.59
N GLN A 741 -11.97 -3.71 30.03
CA GLN A 741 -13.16 -3.60 29.17
C GLN A 741 -14.29 -2.86 29.90
N LYS A 742 -14.55 -3.20 31.16
CA LYS A 742 -15.56 -2.51 31.97
C LYS A 742 -15.21 -1.03 32.17
N ILE A 743 -13.99 -0.74 32.65
CA ILE A 743 -13.52 0.62 32.93
C ILE A 743 -13.62 1.52 31.68
N PHE A 744 -13.16 1.03 30.53
CA PHE A 744 -13.23 1.81 29.29
C PHE A 744 -14.65 1.91 28.73
N SER A 745 -15.52 0.91 28.94
CA SER A 745 -16.95 1.03 28.58
C SER A 745 -17.66 2.11 29.38
N GLU A 746 -17.45 2.13 30.72
CA GLU A 746 -18.01 3.16 31.61
C GLU A 746 -17.48 4.55 31.23
N LYS A 747 -16.17 4.67 30.96
CA LYS A 747 -15.57 5.95 30.55
C LYS A 747 -16.07 6.44 29.19
N ALA A 748 -16.25 5.54 28.21
CA ALA A 748 -16.80 5.90 26.91
C ALA A 748 -18.25 6.42 27.01
N GLU A 749 -19.04 5.93 27.96
CA GLU A 749 -20.40 6.43 28.22
C GLU A 749 -20.37 7.81 28.91
N GLU A 750 -19.49 8.04 29.89
CA GLU A 750 -19.33 9.37 30.50
C GLU A 750 -18.99 10.46 29.47
N ILE A 751 -18.10 10.15 28.52
CA ILE A 751 -17.73 11.09 27.44
C ILE A 751 -18.91 11.27 26.48
N ARG A 752 -19.66 10.21 26.16
CA ARG A 752 -20.86 10.27 25.31
C ARG A 752 -21.96 11.17 25.89
N VAL A 753 -22.19 11.08 27.20
CA VAL A 753 -23.15 11.93 27.92
C VAL A 753 -22.70 13.40 27.89
N ALA A 754 -21.43 13.68 28.20
CA ALA A 754 -20.87 15.03 28.13
C ALA A 754 -20.95 15.62 26.71
N PHE A 755 -20.61 14.82 25.70
CA PHE A 755 -20.69 15.19 24.28
C PHE A 755 -22.12 15.61 23.88
N ASN A 756 -23.13 14.83 24.26
CA ASN A 756 -24.52 15.18 23.93
C ASN A 756 -25.00 16.42 24.69
N ALA A 757 -24.59 16.60 25.95
CA ALA A 757 -24.93 17.78 26.73
C ALA A 757 -24.32 19.08 26.15
N GLU A 758 -23.09 19.02 25.64
CA GLU A 758 -22.39 20.17 25.03
C GLU A 758 -22.88 20.46 23.60
N PHE A 759 -23.08 19.43 22.77
CA PHE A 759 -23.25 19.63 21.32
C PHE A 759 -24.65 19.36 20.77
N PHE A 760 -25.54 18.61 21.44
CA PHE A 760 -26.85 18.29 20.86
C PHE A 760 -27.89 19.40 21.07
N ASN A 761 -28.48 19.91 19.98
CA ASN A 761 -29.59 20.85 20.03
C ASN A 761 -30.92 20.13 19.75
N ALA A 762 -31.66 19.84 20.82
CA ALA A 762 -32.96 19.17 20.75
C ALA A 762 -34.06 19.97 20.02
N THR A 763 -33.98 21.31 20.00
CA THR A 763 -34.94 22.17 19.28
C THR A 763 -34.80 22.03 17.76
N ASN A 764 -33.56 21.89 17.28
CA ASN A 764 -33.26 21.85 15.85
C ASN A 764 -33.05 20.43 15.31
N GLY A 765 -32.85 19.44 16.19
CA GLY A 765 -32.51 18.07 15.81
C GLY A 765 -31.10 17.94 15.21
N THR A 766 -30.15 18.76 15.66
CA THR A 766 -28.80 18.88 15.07
C THR A 766 -27.70 18.99 16.11
N TYR A 767 -26.48 18.64 15.74
CA TYR A 767 -25.28 18.87 16.55
C TYR A 767 -24.58 20.18 16.19
N ALA A 768 -24.21 20.96 17.21
CA ALA A 768 -23.47 22.22 17.15
C ALA A 768 -24.00 23.18 16.06
N THR A 769 -23.22 23.40 15.01
CA THR A 769 -23.52 24.31 13.89
C THR A 769 -24.49 23.73 12.85
N GLY A 770 -24.84 22.44 12.97
CA GLY A 770 -25.64 21.73 11.99
C GLY A 770 -24.92 21.43 10.67
N SER A 771 -23.59 21.58 10.60
CA SER A 771 -22.81 21.22 9.41
C SER A 771 -22.93 19.73 9.07
N GLN A 772 -22.61 19.37 7.81
CA GLN A 772 -22.60 17.98 7.35
C GLN A 772 -21.72 17.09 8.25
N CYS A 773 -20.52 17.55 8.58
CA CYS A 773 -19.59 16.84 9.47
C CYS A 773 -20.07 16.80 10.93
N ALA A 774 -20.56 17.92 11.47
CA ALA A 774 -21.06 18.01 12.84
C ALA A 774 -22.20 17.03 13.13
N ASN A 775 -23.12 16.85 12.17
CA ASN A 775 -24.22 15.90 12.28
C ASN A 775 -23.82 14.45 11.92
N ALA A 776 -22.88 14.24 11.00
CA ALA A 776 -22.52 12.91 10.51
C ALA A 776 -21.67 12.10 11.51
N ILE A 777 -20.67 12.72 12.14
CA ILE A 777 -19.79 12.04 13.11
C ILE A 777 -20.60 11.35 14.24
N PRO A 778 -21.57 12.02 14.90
CA PRO A 778 -22.35 11.40 15.97
C PRO A 778 -23.22 10.23 15.54
N LEU A 779 -23.67 10.20 14.28
CA LEU A 779 -24.43 9.06 13.74
C LEU A 779 -23.54 7.81 13.59
N VAL A 780 -22.29 7.97 13.16
CA VAL A 780 -21.38 6.84 12.87
C VAL A 780 -20.65 6.35 14.12
N MET A 781 -20.23 7.26 15.01
CA MET A 781 -19.46 6.91 16.22
C MET A 781 -20.33 6.47 17.41
N ASN A 782 -21.60 6.12 17.20
CA ASN A 782 -22.55 5.75 18.26
C ASN A 782 -22.75 6.80 19.37
N LEU A 783 -22.47 8.08 19.08
CA LEU A 783 -22.70 9.18 20.02
C LEU A 783 -24.17 9.59 20.07
N CYS A 784 -24.84 9.57 18.90
CA CYS A 784 -26.20 10.04 18.76
C CYS A 784 -27.24 9.07 19.33
N GLU A 785 -28.01 9.56 20.30
CA GLU A 785 -29.13 8.85 20.92
C GLU A 785 -30.09 8.25 19.89
N PRO A 786 -30.52 6.98 20.02
CA PRO A 786 -31.36 6.30 19.03
C PRO A 786 -32.60 7.08 18.59
N ALA A 787 -33.25 7.79 19.52
CA ALA A 787 -34.43 8.62 19.25
C ALA A 787 -34.16 9.83 18.33
N ASN A 788 -32.93 10.34 18.32
CA ASN A 788 -32.55 11.55 17.59
C ASN A 788 -31.98 11.26 16.20
N ARG A 789 -31.54 10.03 15.93
CA ARG A 789 -30.80 9.64 14.72
C ARG A 789 -31.52 10.02 13.42
N ALA A 790 -32.84 9.82 13.35
CA ALA A 790 -33.63 10.15 12.16
C ALA A 790 -33.62 11.66 11.86
N ALA A 791 -33.88 12.49 12.86
CA ALA A 791 -33.90 13.95 12.69
C ALA A 791 -32.52 14.51 12.29
N VAL A 792 -31.45 13.96 12.85
CA VAL A 792 -30.06 14.35 12.52
C VAL A 792 -29.69 13.93 11.10
N LEU A 793 -30.11 12.73 10.66
CA LEU A 793 -29.93 12.28 9.27
C LEU A 793 -30.71 13.17 8.29
N ASP A 794 -31.98 13.48 8.58
CA ASP A 794 -32.80 14.36 7.75
C ASP A 794 -32.22 15.78 7.67
N ALA A 795 -31.57 16.27 8.74
CA ALA A 795 -30.85 17.55 8.72
C ALA A 795 -29.64 17.53 7.77
N ILE A 796 -28.85 16.44 7.74
CA ILE A 796 -27.75 16.26 6.76
C ILE A 796 -28.31 16.28 5.33
N VAL A 797 -29.35 15.48 5.08
CA VAL A 797 -30.00 15.41 3.76
C VAL A 797 -30.46 16.80 3.34
N ARG A 798 -31.18 17.52 4.22
CA ARG A 798 -31.69 18.86 3.95
C ARG A 798 -30.58 19.84 3.60
N ASP A 799 -29.51 19.91 4.39
CA ASP A 799 -28.35 20.79 4.09
C ASP A 799 -27.72 20.48 2.73
N VAL A 800 -27.49 19.20 2.42
CA VAL A 800 -26.94 18.79 1.11
C VAL A 800 -27.88 19.23 -0.01
N ARG A 801 -29.20 19.02 0.10
CA ARG A 801 -30.18 19.41 -0.93
C ARG A 801 -30.32 20.92 -1.09
N GLU A 802 -30.40 21.68 0.00
CA GLU A 802 -30.55 23.14 -0.02
C GLU A 802 -29.32 23.84 -0.63
N ARG A 803 -28.12 23.24 -0.50
CA ARG A 803 -26.90 23.68 -1.21
C ARG A 803 -26.81 23.20 -2.66
N GLY A 804 -27.86 22.57 -3.20
CA GLY A 804 -27.88 22.01 -4.55
C GLY A 804 -26.98 20.78 -4.70
N ASN A 805 -26.98 19.90 -3.71
CA ASN A 805 -26.11 18.73 -3.59
C ASN A 805 -24.61 19.08 -3.45
N ALA A 806 -24.26 20.11 -2.67
CA ALA A 806 -22.84 20.45 -2.42
C ALA A 806 -22.25 19.68 -1.23
N VAL A 807 -21.04 19.16 -1.39
CA VAL A 807 -20.22 18.68 -0.26
C VAL A 807 -19.68 19.90 0.49
N THR A 808 -19.81 19.91 1.82
CA THR A 808 -19.15 20.89 2.69
C THR A 808 -18.12 20.28 3.62
N ALA A 809 -18.18 18.97 3.89
CA ALA A 809 -17.25 18.27 4.77
C ALA A 809 -15.80 18.28 4.24
N GLY A 810 -14.85 18.43 5.16
CA GLY A 810 -13.41 18.29 4.92
C GLY A 810 -12.93 16.85 5.01
N ASP A 811 -11.62 16.67 5.15
CA ASP A 811 -10.96 15.36 5.22
C ASP A 811 -11.52 14.46 6.32
N VAL A 812 -11.61 14.98 7.56
CA VAL A 812 -12.16 14.24 8.70
C VAL A 812 -13.64 13.91 8.45
N GLY A 813 -14.46 14.92 8.15
CA GLY A 813 -15.91 14.81 8.10
C GLY A 813 -16.44 14.00 6.92
N TYR A 814 -15.73 13.99 5.79
CA TYR A 814 -16.26 13.42 4.55
C TYR A 814 -16.46 11.91 4.63
N ARG A 815 -15.55 11.17 5.30
CA ARG A 815 -15.77 9.74 5.57
C ARG A 815 -17.06 9.49 6.33
N TYR A 816 -17.28 10.23 7.42
CA TYR A 816 -18.45 10.05 8.27
C TYR A 816 -19.73 10.50 7.57
N LEU A 817 -19.69 11.53 6.73
CA LEU A 817 -20.81 11.92 5.87
C LEU A 817 -21.25 10.79 4.94
N LEU A 818 -20.29 10.12 4.28
CA LEU A 818 -20.57 8.95 3.45
C LEU A 818 -21.18 7.81 4.26
N ARG A 819 -20.58 7.44 5.41
CA ARG A 819 -21.09 6.36 6.27
C ARG A 819 -22.49 6.66 6.82
N ALA A 820 -22.71 7.86 7.35
CA ALA A 820 -24.01 8.28 7.91
C ALA A 820 -25.13 8.23 6.87
N LEU A 821 -24.86 8.68 5.64
CA LEU A 821 -25.82 8.59 4.55
C LEU A 821 -26.03 7.14 4.09
N ALA A 822 -24.97 6.34 3.91
CA ALA A 822 -25.08 4.96 3.43
C ALA A 822 -25.81 4.03 4.43
N GLU A 823 -25.51 4.16 5.73
CA GLU A 823 -26.14 3.41 6.81
C GLU A 823 -27.56 3.91 7.10
N GLY A 824 -27.81 5.20 6.88
CA GLY A 824 -29.14 5.81 6.88
C GLY A 824 -30.02 5.47 5.66
N GLY A 825 -29.54 4.66 4.72
CA GLY A 825 -30.28 4.30 3.50
C GLY A 825 -30.39 5.43 2.48
N ARG A 826 -29.51 6.45 2.56
CA ARG A 826 -29.49 7.68 1.75
C ARG A 826 -28.34 7.73 0.74
N SER A 827 -28.00 6.58 0.15
CA SER A 827 -27.06 6.50 -0.97
C SER A 827 -27.51 7.30 -2.21
N ASP A 828 -28.79 7.70 -2.31
CA ASP A 828 -29.27 8.67 -3.32
C ASP A 828 -28.50 10.00 -3.20
N VAL A 829 -28.35 10.50 -1.98
CA VAL A 829 -27.67 11.77 -1.69
C VAL A 829 -26.18 11.68 -1.97
N ILE A 830 -25.55 10.53 -1.63
CA ILE A 830 -24.14 10.26 -1.97
C ILE A 830 -23.93 10.28 -3.47
N PHE A 831 -24.84 9.64 -4.24
CA PHE A 831 -24.78 9.66 -5.70
C PHE A 831 -24.93 11.08 -6.25
N GLU A 832 -25.94 11.84 -5.83
CA GLU A 832 -26.22 13.17 -6.38
C GLU A 832 -25.19 14.24 -6.00
N MET A 833 -24.55 14.16 -4.83
CA MET A 833 -23.50 15.12 -4.45
C MET A 833 -22.18 14.89 -5.18
N ASN A 834 -21.89 13.63 -5.58
CA ASN A 834 -20.64 13.26 -6.25
C ASN A 834 -20.77 13.14 -7.79
N ASN A 835 -21.95 12.82 -8.33
CA ASN A 835 -22.21 12.70 -9.77
C ASN A 835 -22.48 14.08 -10.43
N GLN A 836 -21.58 15.04 -10.21
CA GLN A 836 -21.65 16.39 -10.79
C GLN A 836 -20.25 16.97 -11.03
N SER A 837 -20.17 18.07 -11.79
CA SER A 837 -18.90 18.76 -12.08
C SER A 837 -18.92 20.29 -11.88
N ASP A 838 -20.00 20.84 -11.32
CA ASP A 838 -20.22 22.29 -11.23
C ASP A 838 -19.88 22.90 -9.86
N LYS A 839 -19.68 22.06 -8.84
CA LYS A 839 -19.31 22.45 -7.46
C LYS A 839 -18.03 21.74 -7.03
N PRO A 840 -17.25 22.30 -6.08
CA PRO A 840 -16.10 21.62 -5.48
C PRO A 840 -16.44 20.16 -5.11
N GLY A 841 -15.60 19.23 -5.56
CA GLY A 841 -15.94 17.81 -5.66
C GLY A 841 -15.13 17.13 -6.77
N TYR A 842 -15.13 15.79 -6.83
CA TYR A 842 -14.24 15.05 -7.74
C TYR A 842 -14.47 15.38 -9.22
N GLY A 843 -15.73 15.45 -9.68
CA GLY A 843 -16.04 15.79 -11.07
C GLY A 843 -15.62 17.20 -11.45
N TYR A 844 -15.55 18.13 -10.49
CA TYR A 844 -14.97 19.45 -10.70
C TYR A 844 -13.45 19.37 -10.84
N GLN A 845 -12.75 18.57 -10.01
CA GLN A 845 -11.30 18.35 -10.18
C GLN A 845 -10.97 17.76 -11.57
N LEU A 846 -11.73 16.76 -12.02
CA LEU A 846 -11.63 16.19 -13.37
C LEU A 846 -11.90 17.23 -14.48
N LYS A 847 -12.86 18.14 -14.27
CA LYS A 847 -13.18 19.25 -15.18
C LYS A 847 -12.07 20.32 -15.24
N GLN A 848 -11.30 20.50 -14.16
CA GLN A 848 -10.08 21.32 -14.15
C GLN A 848 -8.85 20.59 -14.75
N GLY A 849 -9.00 19.35 -15.21
CA GLY A 849 -7.92 18.57 -15.84
C GLY A 849 -7.02 17.82 -14.86
N ALA A 850 -7.45 17.62 -13.61
CA ALA A 850 -6.76 16.76 -12.66
C ALA A 850 -6.71 15.30 -13.18
N THR A 851 -5.59 14.63 -12.94
CA THR A 851 -5.34 13.22 -13.30
C THR A 851 -4.95 12.36 -12.08
N SER A 852 -4.73 13.03 -10.95
CA SER A 852 -4.56 12.46 -9.62
C SER A 852 -5.36 13.35 -8.66
N LEU A 853 -5.89 12.79 -7.58
CA LEU A 853 -6.69 13.52 -6.60
C LEU A 853 -5.91 14.72 -6.03
N THR A 854 -6.58 15.86 -5.90
CA THR A 854 -5.99 17.10 -5.39
C THR A 854 -6.37 17.33 -3.92
N GLU A 855 -5.52 18.05 -3.20
CA GLU A 855 -5.69 18.39 -1.78
C GLU A 855 -6.95 19.22 -1.50
N ALA A 856 -7.41 20.04 -2.45
CA ALA A 856 -8.59 20.86 -2.27
C ALA A 856 -9.73 20.39 -3.17
N TRP A 857 -10.95 20.24 -2.62
CA TRP A 857 -12.18 20.01 -3.40
C TRP A 857 -12.35 20.94 -4.61
N SER A 858 -11.82 22.17 -4.51
CA SER A 858 -11.84 23.23 -5.53
C SER A 858 -10.61 23.25 -6.47
N ALA A 859 -9.79 22.19 -6.50
CA ALA A 859 -8.63 22.04 -7.39
C ALA A 859 -7.70 23.27 -7.44
N ARG A 860 -7.45 23.89 -6.29
CA ARG A 860 -6.65 25.13 -6.20
C ARG A 860 -5.21 24.86 -6.64
N ARG A 861 -4.72 25.58 -7.65
CA ARG A 861 -3.38 25.39 -8.24
C ARG A 861 -2.19 25.58 -7.27
N ALA A 862 -2.39 26.32 -6.19
CA ALA A 862 -1.39 26.52 -5.14
C ALA A 862 -1.31 25.35 -4.14
N ASN A 863 -2.28 24.45 -4.16
CA ASN A 863 -2.36 23.24 -3.33
C ASN A 863 -1.76 22.03 -4.07
N SER A 864 -1.50 20.93 -3.37
CA SER A 864 -1.06 19.67 -3.97
C SER A 864 -2.07 19.18 -5.01
N GLN A 865 -1.59 18.76 -6.18
CA GLN A 865 -2.40 18.11 -7.21
C GLN A 865 -2.26 16.56 -7.18
N ASN A 866 -1.70 16.04 -6.09
CA ASN A 866 -1.49 14.62 -5.82
C ASN A 866 -1.52 14.38 -4.30
N HIS A 867 -2.72 14.27 -3.74
CA HIS A 867 -2.99 14.07 -2.32
C HIS A 867 -4.25 13.21 -2.20
N PHE A 868 -4.16 12.06 -1.56
CA PHE A 868 -5.27 11.10 -1.52
C PHE A 868 -6.24 11.33 -0.34
N MET A 869 -6.11 12.43 0.41
CA MET A 869 -6.87 12.61 1.65
C MET A 869 -8.38 12.63 1.44
N LEU A 870 -8.85 13.13 0.30
CA LEU A 870 -10.26 13.14 -0.05
C LEU A 870 -10.73 11.83 -0.72
N GLY A 871 -10.01 10.72 -0.55
CA GLY A 871 -10.20 9.46 -1.27
C GLY A 871 -11.31 8.53 -0.73
N GLN A 872 -12.03 8.92 0.31
CA GLN A 872 -12.83 8.01 1.13
C GLN A 872 -14.06 7.40 0.42
N ILE A 873 -14.46 7.92 -0.75
CA ILE A 873 -15.61 7.38 -1.50
C ILE A 873 -15.39 5.94 -2.02
N MET A 874 -14.16 5.42 -2.05
CA MET A 874 -13.95 4.00 -2.39
C MET A 874 -14.62 3.08 -1.35
N GLU A 875 -14.68 3.47 -0.08
CA GLU A 875 -15.43 2.73 0.96
C GLU A 875 -16.90 2.56 0.57
N TRP A 876 -17.52 3.57 -0.08
CA TRP A 876 -18.89 3.48 -0.60
C TRP A 876 -18.96 2.70 -1.94
N PHE A 877 -18.00 2.88 -2.85
CA PHE A 877 -17.98 2.14 -4.13
C PHE A 877 -17.94 0.62 -3.92
N TYR A 878 -17.04 0.14 -3.06
CA TYR A 878 -16.95 -1.29 -2.74
C TYR A 878 -18.02 -1.71 -1.73
N GLY A 879 -18.10 -1.03 -0.58
CA GLY A 879 -18.90 -1.43 0.58
C GLY A 879 -20.41 -1.38 0.36
N ASP A 880 -20.89 -0.42 -0.43
CA ASP A 880 -22.32 -0.11 -0.54
C ASP A 880 -22.81 -0.18 -1.98
N LEU A 881 -22.19 0.52 -2.93
CA LEU A 881 -22.64 0.53 -4.32
C LEU A 881 -22.49 -0.85 -4.96
N ALA A 882 -21.31 -1.46 -4.91
CA ALA A 882 -21.13 -2.88 -5.25
C ALA A 882 -21.58 -3.80 -4.10
N GLY A 883 -21.50 -3.33 -2.86
CA GLY A 883 -22.10 -3.96 -1.69
C GLY A 883 -21.25 -4.99 -0.95
N ILE A 884 -19.93 -5.06 -1.15
CA ILE A 884 -19.02 -6.00 -0.49
C ILE A 884 -18.45 -5.37 0.79
N ALA A 885 -18.88 -5.83 1.97
CA ALA A 885 -18.36 -5.36 3.26
C ALA A 885 -17.98 -6.51 4.22
N PRO A 886 -17.02 -6.31 5.13
CA PRO A 886 -16.75 -7.25 6.21
C PRO A 886 -17.91 -7.27 7.21
N ASP A 887 -18.20 -8.45 7.76
CA ASP A 887 -19.13 -8.57 8.88
C ASP A 887 -18.40 -8.21 10.20
N PRO A 888 -18.86 -7.21 10.97
CA PRO A 888 -18.24 -6.85 12.25
C PRO A 888 -18.36 -7.97 13.30
N ASP A 889 -19.38 -8.83 13.21
CA ASP A 889 -19.58 -9.96 14.12
C ASP A 889 -18.81 -11.22 13.68
N ALA A 890 -18.30 -11.24 12.43
CA ALA A 890 -17.43 -12.30 11.90
C ALA A 890 -16.25 -11.75 11.07
N PRO A 891 -15.28 -11.07 11.73
CA PRO A 891 -14.19 -10.34 11.07
C PRO A 891 -13.28 -11.16 10.16
N GLY A 892 -12.48 -10.46 9.34
CA GLY A 892 -11.62 -11.10 8.35
C GLY A 892 -12.40 -11.77 7.23
N PHE A 893 -13.59 -11.25 6.91
CA PHE A 893 -14.52 -11.80 5.91
C PHE A 893 -14.86 -13.28 6.16
N LYS A 894 -14.94 -13.71 7.44
CA LYS A 894 -15.40 -15.05 7.82
C LYS A 894 -16.88 -15.21 7.49
N ASN A 895 -17.67 -14.18 7.77
CA ASN A 895 -18.90 -13.87 7.03
C ASN A 895 -18.69 -12.60 6.18
N ILE A 896 -19.41 -12.51 5.07
CA ILE A 896 -19.32 -11.42 4.10
C ILE A 896 -20.68 -10.76 3.98
N LEU A 897 -20.76 -9.44 4.14
CA LEU A 897 -21.99 -8.72 3.85
C LEU A 897 -22.03 -8.39 2.35
N ILE A 898 -23.07 -8.85 1.65
CA ILE A 898 -23.36 -8.53 0.25
C ILE A 898 -24.66 -7.73 0.20
N LYS A 899 -24.54 -6.40 0.30
CA LYS A 899 -25.67 -5.46 0.38
C LYS A 899 -25.59 -4.33 -0.65
N PRO A 900 -25.77 -4.62 -1.96
CA PRO A 900 -25.72 -3.59 -2.99
C PRO A 900 -26.75 -2.46 -2.75
N GLN A 901 -26.36 -1.22 -3.05
CA GLN A 901 -27.18 -0.02 -2.98
C GLN A 901 -27.29 0.68 -4.37
N PRO A 902 -28.07 0.13 -5.33
CA PRO A 902 -28.27 0.76 -6.64
C PRO A 902 -29.04 2.07 -6.55
N VAL A 903 -28.45 3.14 -7.10
CA VAL A 903 -28.94 4.52 -6.97
C VAL A 903 -28.81 5.30 -8.27
N GLY A 904 -29.58 6.38 -8.39
CA GLY A 904 -29.48 7.29 -9.53
C GLY A 904 -29.66 6.61 -10.88
N ASP A 905 -28.76 6.92 -11.82
CA ASP A 905 -28.67 6.34 -13.16
C ASP A 905 -27.81 5.06 -13.25
N VAL A 906 -27.21 4.60 -12.14
CA VAL A 906 -26.33 3.43 -12.16
C VAL A 906 -27.16 2.18 -12.45
N THR A 907 -27.01 1.60 -13.63
CA THR A 907 -27.77 0.40 -14.07
C THR A 907 -27.05 -0.91 -13.76
N TRP A 908 -25.74 -0.85 -13.54
CA TRP A 908 -24.94 -1.97 -13.08
C TRP A 908 -23.70 -1.48 -12.33
N ALA A 909 -23.21 -2.29 -11.39
CA ALA A 909 -21.87 -2.15 -10.81
C ALA A 909 -21.29 -3.53 -10.54
N ARG A 910 -19.97 -3.62 -10.70
CA ARG A 910 -19.15 -4.81 -10.46
C ARG A 910 -17.98 -4.42 -9.57
N ALA A 911 -17.78 -5.21 -8.52
CA ALA A 911 -16.52 -5.20 -7.79
C ALA A 911 -16.01 -6.62 -7.55
N SER A 912 -14.70 -6.75 -7.41
CA SER A 912 -14.09 -7.91 -6.78
C SER A 912 -13.02 -7.50 -5.79
N PHE A 913 -12.95 -8.22 -4.68
CA PHE A 913 -12.00 -7.98 -3.60
C PHE A 913 -11.32 -9.30 -3.18
N ASN A 914 -9.99 -9.34 -3.21
CA ASN A 914 -9.18 -10.50 -2.82
C ASN A 914 -8.86 -10.43 -1.32
N SER A 915 -9.81 -10.83 -0.48
CA SER A 915 -9.65 -10.82 0.98
C SER A 915 -8.58 -11.81 1.46
N VAL A 916 -8.27 -11.78 2.76
CA VAL A 916 -7.37 -12.75 3.40
C VAL A 916 -7.84 -14.20 3.26
N ARG A 917 -9.14 -14.43 2.98
CA ARG A 917 -9.74 -15.76 2.80
C ARG A 917 -9.96 -16.14 1.33
N GLY A 918 -9.98 -15.18 0.41
CA GLY A 918 -10.10 -15.44 -1.04
C GLY A 918 -10.83 -14.35 -1.82
N LYS A 919 -11.05 -14.61 -3.11
CA LYS A 919 -11.73 -13.67 -4.00
C LYS A 919 -13.23 -13.63 -3.72
N ILE A 920 -13.70 -12.45 -3.37
CA ILE A 920 -15.11 -12.08 -3.26
C ILE A 920 -15.51 -11.33 -4.53
N VAL A 921 -16.71 -11.56 -5.06
CA VAL A 921 -17.24 -10.85 -6.24
C VAL A 921 -18.69 -10.43 -5.97
N SER A 922 -19.05 -9.22 -6.41
CA SER A 922 -20.43 -8.74 -6.53
C SER A 922 -20.57 -8.05 -7.89
N ASP A 923 -21.38 -8.61 -8.80
CA ASP A 923 -21.69 -8.06 -10.13
C ASP A 923 -23.22 -8.02 -10.25
N TRP A 924 -23.80 -6.82 -10.11
CA TRP A 924 -25.24 -6.63 -10.17
C TRP A 924 -25.68 -5.78 -11.35
N LYS A 925 -26.89 -6.06 -11.85
CA LYS A 925 -27.52 -5.35 -12.97
C LYS A 925 -29.01 -5.16 -12.71
N ARG A 926 -29.54 -3.96 -12.93
CA ARG A 926 -30.98 -3.65 -12.83
C ARG A 926 -31.54 -3.12 -14.15
N GLY A 927 -32.77 -3.52 -14.46
CA GLY A 927 -33.49 -3.08 -15.65
C GLY A 927 -34.73 -3.93 -15.90
N GLN A 928 -35.70 -3.40 -16.65
CA GLN A 928 -36.93 -4.12 -17.03
C GLN A 928 -37.73 -4.72 -15.83
N GLY A 929 -37.70 -4.06 -14.66
CA GLY A 929 -38.34 -4.58 -13.44
C GLY A 929 -37.64 -5.80 -12.81
N LYS A 930 -36.38 -6.04 -13.19
CA LYS A 930 -35.55 -7.13 -12.67
C LYS A 930 -34.27 -6.60 -12.02
N PHE A 931 -33.79 -7.36 -11.04
CA PHE A 931 -32.47 -7.26 -10.47
C PHE A 931 -31.75 -8.59 -10.65
N ASN A 932 -30.49 -8.54 -11.10
CA ASN A 932 -29.62 -9.70 -11.20
C ASN A 932 -28.38 -9.44 -10.34
N LEU A 933 -27.92 -10.44 -9.59
CA LEU A 933 -26.69 -10.39 -8.80
C LEU A 933 -25.92 -11.70 -8.99
N LYS A 934 -24.72 -11.61 -9.55
CA LYS A 934 -23.72 -12.69 -9.51
C LYS A 934 -22.79 -12.44 -8.33
N VAL A 935 -22.58 -13.47 -7.52
CA VAL A 935 -21.75 -13.40 -6.31
C VAL A 935 -20.78 -14.58 -6.27
N THR A 936 -19.55 -14.32 -5.82
CA THR A 936 -18.57 -15.36 -5.46
C THR A 936 -18.24 -15.21 -3.98
N VAL A 937 -18.41 -16.30 -3.25
CA VAL A 937 -18.08 -16.45 -1.82
C VAL A 937 -16.92 -17.47 -1.74
N PRO A 938 -15.75 -17.12 -1.19
CA PRO A 938 -14.61 -18.04 -1.13
C PRO A 938 -14.91 -19.28 -0.26
N ALA A 939 -14.15 -20.36 -0.47
CA ALA A 939 -14.29 -21.57 0.35
C ALA A 939 -14.04 -21.25 1.83
N ASN A 940 -14.69 -22.01 2.73
CA ASN A 940 -14.55 -21.85 4.18
C ASN A 940 -15.08 -20.51 4.78
N THR A 941 -15.87 -19.74 4.01
CA THR A 941 -16.61 -18.56 4.48
C THR A 941 -18.11 -18.67 4.17
N THR A 942 -18.90 -17.73 4.68
CA THR A 942 -20.31 -17.52 4.31
C THR A 942 -20.54 -16.09 3.85
N ALA A 943 -21.73 -15.79 3.34
CA ALA A 943 -22.20 -14.44 3.07
C ALA A 943 -23.64 -14.21 3.53
N THR A 944 -23.94 -13.02 4.04
CA THR A 944 -25.31 -12.52 4.21
C THR A 944 -25.65 -11.61 3.03
N ILE A 945 -26.67 -11.96 2.24
CA ILE A 945 -27.02 -11.27 0.99
C ILE A 945 -28.38 -10.59 1.10
N TRP A 946 -28.44 -9.30 0.73
CA TRP A 946 -29.67 -8.52 0.63
C TRP A 946 -30.08 -8.33 -0.82
N LEU A 947 -31.14 -8.99 -1.25
CA LEU A 947 -31.70 -8.90 -2.60
C LEU A 947 -32.96 -8.01 -2.61
N PRO A 948 -32.97 -6.88 -3.35
CA PRO A 948 -34.19 -6.11 -3.61
C PRO A 948 -35.24 -7.00 -4.28
N ALA A 949 -36.42 -7.14 -3.68
CA ALA A 949 -37.48 -8.03 -4.16
C ALA A 949 -38.86 -7.65 -3.60
N LYS A 950 -39.84 -7.49 -4.51
CA LYS A 950 -41.26 -7.26 -4.14
C LYS A 950 -41.90 -8.43 -3.40
N SER A 951 -41.47 -9.65 -3.67
CA SER A 951 -41.90 -10.87 -2.98
C SER A 951 -40.84 -11.96 -3.10
N LEU A 952 -40.70 -12.75 -2.03
CA LEU A 952 -39.80 -13.90 -1.91
C LEU A 952 -40.04 -14.96 -3.01
N ASP A 953 -41.28 -15.13 -3.46
CA ASP A 953 -41.66 -16.07 -4.52
C ASP A 953 -41.11 -15.68 -5.91
N THR A 954 -40.68 -14.43 -6.09
CA THR A 954 -40.06 -13.95 -7.34
C THR A 954 -38.58 -14.27 -7.43
N ILE A 955 -37.93 -14.63 -6.31
CA ILE A 955 -36.47 -14.78 -6.26
C ILE A 955 -36.04 -16.13 -6.79
N ARG A 956 -35.11 -16.12 -7.73
CA ARG A 956 -34.48 -17.31 -8.33
C ARG A 956 -32.98 -17.29 -8.07
N GLU A 957 -32.38 -18.45 -7.86
CA GLU A 957 -30.95 -18.68 -7.96
C GLU A 957 -30.74 -19.71 -9.08
N SER A 958 -29.93 -19.37 -10.09
CA SER A 958 -29.71 -20.20 -11.29
C SER A 958 -31.01 -20.73 -11.93
N GLY A 959 -32.06 -19.90 -11.93
CA GLY A 959 -33.40 -20.24 -12.46
C GLY A 959 -34.31 -21.05 -11.54
N VAL A 960 -33.83 -21.54 -10.39
CA VAL A 960 -34.61 -22.30 -9.39
C VAL A 960 -35.08 -21.37 -8.28
N ALA A 961 -36.26 -21.60 -7.67
CA ALA A 961 -36.70 -20.81 -6.51
C ALA A 961 -35.65 -20.84 -5.39
N ALA A 962 -35.15 -19.66 -4.97
CA ALA A 962 -33.93 -19.55 -4.16
C ALA A 962 -33.98 -20.33 -2.84
N GLN A 963 -35.16 -20.40 -2.20
CA GLN A 963 -35.41 -21.20 -1.00
C GLN A 963 -35.19 -22.72 -1.15
N ARG A 964 -35.16 -23.24 -2.39
CA ARG A 964 -34.97 -24.66 -2.70
C ARG A 964 -33.52 -25.02 -3.04
N VAL A 965 -32.63 -24.03 -3.08
CA VAL A 965 -31.23 -24.23 -3.45
C VAL A 965 -30.40 -24.58 -2.22
N ARG A 966 -29.61 -25.66 -2.32
CA ARG A 966 -28.68 -26.07 -1.25
C ARG A 966 -27.64 -24.97 -1.01
N GLY A 967 -27.45 -24.60 0.26
CA GLY A 967 -26.52 -23.54 0.65
C GLY A 967 -27.06 -22.13 0.45
N VAL A 968 -28.37 -21.97 0.24
CA VAL A 968 -29.10 -20.69 0.28
C VAL A 968 -30.22 -20.82 1.30
N LYS A 969 -30.21 -19.99 2.34
CA LYS A 969 -31.15 -20.03 3.46
C LYS A 969 -31.77 -18.65 3.65
N PHE A 970 -33.08 -18.54 3.43
CA PHE A 970 -33.81 -17.32 3.74
C PHE A 970 -33.78 -17.05 5.25
N LEU A 971 -33.45 -15.82 5.64
CA LEU A 971 -33.41 -15.38 7.03
C LEU A 971 -34.66 -14.57 7.38
N ARG A 972 -34.94 -13.50 6.61
CA ARG A 972 -35.99 -12.51 6.89
C ARG A 972 -36.23 -11.58 5.71
N GLN A 973 -37.35 -10.87 5.74
CA GLN A 973 -37.62 -9.71 4.88
C GLN A 973 -37.28 -8.43 5.67
N GLU A 974 -36.54 -7.51 5.06
CA GLU A 974 -36.26 -6.16 5.56
C GLU A 974 -36.76 -5.13 4.55
N GLY A 975 -37.96 -4.59 4.77
CA GLY A 975 -38.59 -3.65 3.83
C GLY A 975 -38.74 -4.26 2.43
N ASP A 976 -38.11 -3.65 1.43
CA ASP A 976 -38.09 -4.08 0.03
C ASP A 976 -36.99 -5.12 -0.29
N ARG A 977 -36.27 -5.64 0.73
CA ARG A 977 -35.17 -6.59 0.55
C ARG A 977 -35.43 -7.93 1.24
N ALA A 978 -35.18 -9.02 0.53
CA ALA A 978 -35.09 -10.35 1.11
C ALA A 978 -33.64 -10.64 1.53
N VAL A 979 -33.46 -11.16 2.75
CA VAL A 979 -32.14 -11.44 3.34
C VAL A 979 -31.88 -12.94 3.39
N PHE A 980 -30.73 -13.36 2.87
CA PHE A 980 -30.31 -14.76 2.80
C PHE A 980 -28.94 -14.97 3.45
N GLU A 981 -28.77 -16.08 4.14
CA GLU A 981 -27.47 -16.68 4.44
C GLU A 981 -27.09 -17.60 3.27
N VAL A 982 -25.88 -17.44 2.75
CA VAL A 982 -25.36 -18.13 1.57
C VAL A 982 -23.99 -18.72 1.90
N ALA A 983 -23.79 -19.98 1.52
CA ALA A 983 -22.53 -20.69 1.75
C ALA A 983 -21.45 -20.29 0.72
N SER A 984 -20.26 -20.89 0.82
CA SER A 984 -19.20 -20.73 -0.17
C SER A 984 -19.60 -21.19 -1.57
N GLY A 985 -19.04 -20.57 -2.61
CA GLY A 985 -19.26 -20.91 -4.02
C GLY A 985 -19.71 -19.74 -4.89
N GLN A 986 -20.14 -20.04 -6.11
CA GLN A 986 -20.65 -19.08 -7.09
C GLN A 986 -22.18 -19.21 -7.22
N TYR A 987 -22.88 -18.07 -7.24
CA TYR A 987 -24.34 -18.00 -7.30
C TYR A 987 -24.80 -16.88 -8.24
N GLU A 988 -25.95 -17.09 -8.90
CA GLU A 988 -26.59 -16.08 -9.77
C GLU A 988 -28.05 -15.91 -9.35
N PHE A 989 -28.35 -14.79 -8.69
CA PHE A 989 -29.68 -14.45 -8.23
C PHE A 989 -30.41 -13.56 -9.24
N GLU A 990 -31.69 -13.84 -9.49
CA GLU A 990 -32.64 -12.94 -10.17
C GLU A 990 -33.82 -12.66 -9.23
N SER A 991 -34.26 -11.41 -9.14
CA SER A 991 -35.49 -11.00 -8.44
C SER A 991 -36.27 -9.96 -9.23
N GLN A 992 -37.56 -9.79 -8.91
CA GLN A 992 -38.39 -8.71 -9.46
C GLN A 992 -38.35 -7.48 -8.55
N TRP A 993 -37.86 -6.37 -9.10
CA TRP A 993 -37.74 -5.06 -8.44
C TRP A 993 -38.89 -4.16 -8.88
#